data_AF-A0A250VP21-F1
#
_entry.id   AF-A0A250VP21-F1
#
_cell.length_a   1.000
_cell.length_b   1.000
_cell.length_c   1.000
_cell.angle_alpha   90.00
_cell.angle_beta   90.00
_cell.angle_gamma   90.00
#
_symmetry.space_group_name_H-M   'P 1'
#
loop_
_entity.id
_entity.type
_entity.pdbx_description
1 polymer ?
#
loop_
_entity_poly.entity_id
_entity_poly.type
_entity_poly.pdbx_seq_one_letter_code
_entity_poly.pdbx_strand_id
1 'polypeptide(L)'
;MKTSEDLGTVIQLDLRSGAAELDTAKALRAGVARQLGRAGLPEPDDPLFLVVDTPAGLTDHQRQYELLTAYRAVGEVRILVLLVGSAPGSYAGEDEAFQPDRRLVRPAVLRASGTALLWAGDLRSARTALEQPEPDAPEALAVLVDVLSVPDVYLKVLDGLGALPDAVAAPGVRLLEQDLPLEVRDRAWRDALLRFAGEDTELAPDLLVTASSGADLPEPLRSLVAGRGGRDQRHREPGGVADSTYAACAGALDYAEDALAGLRSLPGLLWASRRQAFETDLDQAHQALGEYRDLVGTALRGGGSGTAPSAAETAARLGALGLRVPSAEGMGERIGEGLREFAGKLLGQGLALRSVAQRFTGLAGRVEPVPGSALVRKLAEHSTEAVSRRPAVGNGPVATGRGALPAAAVAGLLGALWRGPLAVLAIAVPLVFVAVALLGASRLRGAGRPARWGWGPRAAALGGAAAGVAVAYAVGPPLWLSAVGLLVGLGVAVETARRLWRAAIDSWAAFHATAALRKALAGLDALLAEAVREHWAVEERLHCADAARSVAGMLRATAAAAAAEAVPEPERPTVTGALGPEPLDADDWLASTSVLETDAFAVPDDGDSDWASAYAWQDGASWSEPGEPGGQGESAGPADPWADRTAGVPRWLDRENGEGGPELVAVLAGDLTDAAMVAMEPYWGAVERGQAGALAVRRTEERVRDLLSTARRHLQHNGVLAPPPFAADHRTRAGSANLLGTDPRRVADLVGMEADRQAVVQLSSPEQGTLLSRDPAAAVWIRFAPEAVRDEVEKTWRTTGCVPPEQTLWTSSGRYAGLVRLTPLRMGVVDTVRSRQNSPADGLHPYDSEDAYGRENAYDREDGDSW
;
A
#
# COMPACT_ATOMS: atom_id res chain seq x y z
N MET A 1 38.14 -2.37 5.21
CA MET A 1 37.23 -1.70 4.26
C MET A 1 35.90 -1.60 4.97
N LYS A 2 35.61 -0.44 5.59
CA LYS A 2 34.24 -0.11 6.02
C LYS A 2 33.43 0.09 4.73
N THR A 3 32.25 -0.52 4.64
CA THR A 3 31.31 -0.33 3.52
C THR A 3 30.86 1.13 3.46
N SER A 4 30.44 1.60 2.28
CA SER A 4 29.97 2.98 2.04
C SER A 4 28.83 3.41 2.98
N GLU A 5 28.14 2.44 3.61
CA GLU A 5 27.08 2.63 4.61
C GLU A 5 27.55 3.23 5.95
N ASP A 6 28.87 3.27 6.20
CA ASP A 6 29.48 3.79 7.44
C ASP A 6 30.10 5.20 7.28
N LEU A 7 29.85 5.86 6.14
CA LEU A 7 30.45 7.17 5.84
C LEU A 7 29.78 8.27 6.68
N GLY A 8 30.53 8.77 7.66
CA GLY A 8 30.11 9.80 8.59
C GLY A 8 29.57 11.06 7.91
N THR A 9 28.53 11.64 8.51
CA THR A 9 27.99 12.94 8.10
C THR A 9 29.00 14.06 8.35
N VAL A 10 29.17 14.94 7.37
CA VAL A 10 30.02 16.13 7.51
C VAL A 10 29.27 17.21 8.30
N ILE A 11 29.85 17.62 9.43
CA ILE A 11 29.33 18.64 10.33
C ILE A 11 29.86 20.00 9.86
N GLN A 12 28.97 20.87 9.41
CA GLN A 12 29.32 22.20 8.90
C GLN A 12 29.32 23.23 10.04
N LEU A 13 30.41 23.98 10.20
CA LEU A 13 30.53 25.08 11.16
C LEU A 13 31.03 26.34 10.44
N ASP A 14 30.25 27.41 10.47
CA ASP A 14 30.67 28.71 9.94
C ASP A 14 31.15 29.61 11.08
N LEU A 15 32.47 29.79 11.20
CA LEU A 15 33.08 30.61 12.25
C LEU A 15 33.01 32.11 11.94
N ARG A 16 32.70 32.50 10.70
CA ARG A 16 32.66 33.92 10.29
C ARG A 16 31.48 34.66 10.92
N SER A 17 30.38 33.95 11.13
CA SER A 17 29.17 34.48 11.77
C SER A 17 28.86 33.85 13.13
N GLY A 18 29.42 32.66 13.42
CA GLY A 18 29.06 31.85 14.60
C GLY A 18 30.17 31.61 15.62
N ALA A 19 31.38 32.15 15.47
CA ALA A 19 32.51 31.82 16.36
C ALA A 19 32.26 32.16 17.84
N ALA A 20 31.52 33.23 18.13
CA ALA A 20 31.22 33.65 19.50
C ALA A 20 30.28 32.66 20.23
N GLU A 21 29.40 31.96 19.50
CA GLU A 21 28.47 30.99 20.06
C GLU A 21 29.15 29.65 20.41
N LEU A 22 30.38 29.43 19.94
CA LEU A 22 31.14 28.18 20.07
C LEU A 22 32.36 28.33 21.00
N ASP A 23 32.31 29.28 21.92
CA ASP A 23 33.42 29.68 22.81
C ASP A 23 33.79 28.65 23.90
N THR A 24 32.93 27.66 24.12
CA THR A 24 33.07 26.64 25.17
C THR A 24 32.79 25.24 24.62
N ALA A 25 33.45 24.22 25.19
CA ALA A 25 33.26 22.82 24.78
C ALA A 25 31.79 22.36 24.89
N LYS A 26 31.05 22.88 25.88
CA LYS A 26 29.61 22.59 26.05
C LYS A 26 28.77 23.23 24.94
N ALA A 27 29.06 24.48 24.58
CA ALA A 27 28.35 25.18 23.51
C ALA A 27 28.63 24.53 22.15
N LEU A 28 29.89 24.14 21.88
CA LEU A 28 30.26 23.39 20.69
C LEU A 28 29.47 22.07 20.58
N ARG A 29 29.46 21.24 21.64
CA ARG A 29 28.66 20.01 21.64
C ARG A 29 27.17 20.25 21.46
N ALA A 30 26.61 21.30 22.09
CA ALA A 30 25.21 21.65 21.91
C ALA A 30 24.91 22.13 20.48
N GLY A 31 25.85 22.82 19.83
CA GLY A 31 25.77 23.17 18.41
C GLY A 31 25.73 21.94 17.52
N VAL A 32 26.71 21.04 17.68
CA VAL A 32 26.79 19.78 16.94
C VAL A 32 25.54 18.92 17.16
N ALA A 33 25.11 18.73 18.41
CA ALA A 33 23.90 17.97 18.73
C ALA A 33 22.63 18.60 18.15
N ARG A 34 22.53 19.94 18.09
CA ARG A 34 21.40 20.63 17.43
C ARG A 34 21.40 20.39 15.92
N GLN A 35 22.56 20.46 15.28
CA GLN A 35 22.68 20.24 13.84
C GLN A 35 22.35 18.79 13.47
N LEU A 36 22.95 17.83 14.19
CA LEU A 36 22.64 16.41 14.03
C LEU A 36 21.19 16.09 14.39
N GLY A 37 20.63 16.71 15.44
CA GLY A 37 19.24 16.55 15.84
C GLY A 37 18.24 17.08 14.79
N ARG A 38 18.52 18.24 14.17
CA ARG A 38 17.75 18.74 13.01
C ARG A 38 17.84 17.77 11.83
N ALA A 39 19.02 17.17 11.65
CA ALA A 39 19.24 16.13 10.65
C ALA A 39 18.76 14.74 11.10
N GLY A 40 18.16 14.59 12.30
CA GLY A 40 17.69 13.31 12.84
C GLY A 40 18.77 12.21 12.95
N LEU A 41 20.04 12.60 13.04
CA LEU A 41 21.18 11.69 13.03
C LEU A 41 21.80 11.54 14.42
N PRO A 42 22.33 10.34 14.76
CA PRO A 42 23.17 10.17 15.94
C PRO A 42 24.52 10.86 15.77
N GLU A 43 25.25 11.00 16.87
CA GLU A 43 26.64 11.46 16.84
C GLU A 43 27.54 10.41 16.19
N PRO A 44 28.30 10.75 15.13
CA PRO A 44 29.14 9.78 14.43
C PRO A 44 30.37 9.39 15.26
N ASP A 45 30.83 8.15 15.10
CA ASP A 45 32.04 7.66 15.78
C ASP A 45 33.29 8.45 15.34
N ASP A 46 33.45 8.67 14.03
CA ASP A 46 34.55 9.41 13.39
C ASP A 46 34.01 10.75 12.83
N PRO A 47 33.93 11.85 13.61
CA PRO A 47 33.32 13.09 13.16
C PRO A 47 34.18 13.83 12.11
N LEU A 48 33.51 14.27 11.04
CA LEU A 48 34.10 15.06 9.96
C LEU A 48 33.64 16.51 10.10
N PHE A 49 34.54 17.46 10.35
CA PHE A 49 34.21 18.87 10.50
C PHE A 49 34.64 19.68 9.28
N LEU A 50 33.67 20.27 8.58
CA LEU A 50 33.90 21.29 7.57
C LEU A 50 33.74 22.66 8.22
N VAL A 51 34.86 23.37 8.38
CA VAL A 51 34.89 24.68 9.04
C VAL A 51 35.08 25.77 7.99
N VAL A 52 34.12 26.68 7.88
CA VAL A 52 34.24 27.85 7.01
C VAL A 52 34.76 29.02 7.85
N ASP A 53 35.86 29.63 7.42
CA ASP A 53 36.47 30.77 8.10
C ASP A 53 37.11 31.74 7.09
N THR A 54 37.72 32.82 7.57
CA THR A 54 38.53 33.75 6.78
C THR A 54 40.02 33.61 7.11
N PRO A 55 40.93 34.06 6.24
CA PRO A 55 42.35 34.06 6.54
C PRO A 55 42.73 34.86 7.81
N ALA A 56 42.00 35.92 8.15
CA ALA A 56 42.17 36.67 9.40
C ALA A 56 41.59 35.89 10.60
N GLY A 57 40.44 35.24 10.40
CA GLY A 57 39.79 34.41 11.41
C GLY A 57 40.64 33.25 11.92
N LEU A 58 41.60 32.75 11.13
CA LEU A 58 42.55 31.73 11.57
C LEU A 58 43.26 32.07 12.88
N THR A 59 43.71 33.32 13.04
CA THR A 59 44.37 33.76 14.28
C THR A 59 43.37 34.14 15.36
N ASP A 60 42.24 34.73 14.97
CA ASP A 60 41.23 35.23 15.91
C ASP A 60 40.42 34.09 16.57
N HIS A 61 40.22 32.99 15.85
CA HIS A 61 39.43 31.82 16.27
C HIS A 61 40.29 30.65 16.77
N GLN A 62 41.53 30.90 17.19
CA GLN A 62 42.43 29.85 17.67
C GLN A 62 41.79 28.98 18.78
N ARG A 63 41.06 29.61 19.70
CA ARG A 63 40.37 28.91 20.80
C ARG A 63 39.32 27.93 20.29
N GLN A 64 38.56 28.29 19.25
CA GLN A 64 37.55 27.43 18.63
C GLN A 64 38.22 26.23 17.95
N TYR A 65 39.36 26.42 17.29
CA TYR A 65 40.14 25.31 16.72
C TYR A 65 40.74 24.38 17.79
N GLU A 66 41.16 24.92 18.94
CA GLU A 66 41.57 24.12 20.10
C GLU A 66 40.41 23.26 20.64
N LEU A 67 39.19 23.81 20.70
CA LEU A 67 38.01 23.07 21.12
C LEU A 67 37.60 21.97 20.13
N LEU A 68 37.73 22.23 18.82
CA LEU A 68 37.44 21.26 17.76
C LEU A 68 38.44 20.09 17.75
N THR A 69 39.74 20.40 17.86
CA THR A 69 40.78 19.36 17.92
C THR A 69 40.72 18.55 19.22
N ALA A 70 40.24 19.15 20.32
CA ALA A 70 39.99 18.46 21.59
C ALA A 70 38.57 17.85 21.71
N TYR A 71 37.79 17.81 20.62
CA TYR A 71 36.44 17.27 20.63
C TYR A 71 36.48 15.78 20.99
N ARG A 72 35.75 15.39 22.06
CA ARG A 72 35.73 14.00 22.53
C ARG A 72 34.70 13.19 21.73
N ALA A 73 35.18 12.46 20.74
CA ALA A 73 34.46 11.42 20.00
C ALA A 73 35.05 10.02 20.26
N VAL A 74 34.38 8.98 19.75
CA VAL A 74 34.83 7.57 19.90
C VAL A 74 36.05 7.30 19.02
N GLY A 75 36.08 7.89 17.82
CA GLY A 75 37.10 7.72 16.79
C GLY A 75 37.88 8.99 16.48
N GLU A 76 38.45 9.05 15.27
CA GLU A 76 39.37 10.12 14.84
C GLU A 76 38.60 11.36 14.39
N VAL A 77 38.97 12.53 14.92
CA VAL A 77 38.42 13.82 14.50
C VAL A 77 39.19 14.32 13.27
N ARG A 78 38.47 14.58 12.16
CA ARG A 78 39.05 15.11 10.92
C ARG A 78 38.49 16.49 10.62
N ILE A 79 39.35 17.44 10.26
CA ILE A 79 38.96 18.84 10.08
C ILE A 79 39.45 19.36 8.72
N LEU A 80 38.52 19.81 7.89
CA LEU A 80 38.81 20.56 6.67
C LEU A 80 38.39 22.01 6.88
N VAL A 81 39.35 22.93 6.79
CA VAL A 81 39.10 24.36 6.92
C VAL A 81 39.02 24.99 5.54
N LEU A 82 37.84 25.50 5.16
CA LEU A 82 37.63 26.29 3.96
C LEU A 82 37.81 27.77 4.31
N LEU A 83 38.91 28.37 3.85
CA LEU A 83 39.20 29.79 4.01
C LEU A 83 38.62 30.56 2.82
N VAL A 84 37.74 31.52 3.10
CA VAL A 84 37.12 32.39 2.11
C VAL A 84 37.70 33.79 2.22
N GLY A 85 38.13 34.35 1.09
CA GLY A 85 38.59 35.74 0.98
C GLY A 85 40.09 35.91 0.80
N SER A 86 40.49 37.18 0.57
CA SER A 86 41.86 37.57 0.26
C SER A 86 42.81 37.44 1.46
N ALA A 87 44.12 37.46 1.18
CA ALA A 87 45.14 37.35 2.22
C ALA A 87 45.03 38.50 3.24
N PRO A 88 45.30 38.26 4.54
CA PRO A 88 45.25 39.30 5.54
C PRO A 88 46.30 40.38 5.23
N GLY A 89 45.88 41.65 5.25
CA GLY A 89 46.73 42.81 4.95
C GLY A 89 46.31 43.64 3.73
N SER A 90 45.30 43.24 2.95
CA SER A 90 44.72 44.12 1.92
C SER A 90 43.76 45.15 2.55
N TYR A 91 44.26 46.07 3.36
CA TYR A 91 43.48 47.25 3.72
C TYR A 91 43.57 48.29 2.60
N ALA A 92 42.40 48.64 2.07
CA ALA A 92 42.16 49.73 1.13
C ALA A 92 42.27 51.11 1.83
N GLY A 93 43.44 51.42 2.39
CA GLY A 93 43.77 52.74 2.92
C GLY A 93 45.08 53.19 2.29
N GLU A 94 45.06 54.32 1.59
CA GLU A 94 46.15 54.83 0.74
C GLU A 94 47.44 55.26 1.49
N ASP A 95 47.58 55.00 2.80
CA ASP A 95 48.53 55.73 3.65
C ASP A 95 49.55 54.91 4.48
N GLU A 96 49.82 53.64 4.17
CA GLU A 96 50.92 52.92 4.84
C GLU A 96 51.92 52.24 3.88
N ALA A 97 53.18 52.68 3.95
CA ALA A 97 54.31 52.25 3.11
C ALA A 97 54.91 50.88 3.47
N PHE A 98 54.24 50.08 4.30
CA PHE A 98 54.67 48.71 4.63
C PHE A 98 53.89 47.72 3.77
N GLN A 99 54.60 46.98 2.90
CA GLN A 99 54.00 45.83 2.23
C GLN A 99 53.56 44.83 3.30
N PRO A 100 52.26 44.51 3.43
CA PRO A 100 51.81 43.49 4.37
C PRO A 100 52.49 42.17 4.01
N ASP A 101 52.94 41.44 5.03
CA ASP A 101 53.59 40.15 4.87
C ASP A 101 52.57 39.19 4.24
N ARG A 102 52.75 38.85 2.95
CA ARG A 102 51.80 38.08 2.14
C ARG A 102 51.82 36.59 2.47
N ARG A 103 51.70 36.26 3.75
CA ARG A 103 51.80 34.90 4.29
C ARG A 103 50.49 34.49 4.92
N LEU A 104 50.15 33.21 4.78
CA LEU A 104 49.03 32.60 5.48
C LEU A 104 49.50 32.16 6.86
N VAL A 105 48.95 32.77 7.91
CA VAL A 105 49.30 32.43 9.29
C VAL A 105 48.39 31.32 9.79
N ARG A 106 48.96 30.12 9.94
CA ARG A 106 48.24 28.93 10.42
C ARG A 106 48.50 28.72 11.92
N PRO A 107 47.45 28.53 12.74
CA PRO A 107 47.61 28.08 14.13
C PRO A 107 48.28 26.70 14.22
N ALA A 108 49.18 26.53 15.19
CA ALA A 108 49.90 25.27 15.38
C ALA A 108 48.98 24.04 15.64
N VAL A 109 47.75 24.27 16.11
CA VAL A 109 46.74 23.21 16.32
C VAL A 109 46.24 22.57 15.02
N LEU A 110 46.28 23.31 13.91
CA LEU A 110 45.90 22.82 12.58
C LEU A 110 47.07 22.16 11.81
N ARG A 111 48.11 21.72 12.54
CA ARG A 111 49.23 20.93 11.99
C ARG A 111 49.03 19.43 12.24
N ALA A 112 47.98 19.03 12.94
CA ALA A 112 47.72 17.63 13.28
C ALA A 112 47.48 16.77 12.02
N SER A 113 47.78 15.48 12.11
CA SER A 113 47.33 14.51 11.10
C SER A 113 45.80 14.51 11.07
N GLY A 114 45.20 14.64 9.89
CA GLY A 114 43.74 14.74 9.73
C GLY A 114 43.18 16.16 9.67
N THR A 115 44.04 17.19 9.70
CA THR A 115 43.63 18.60 9.47
C THR A 115 44.25 19.16 8.19
N ALA A 116 43.45 19.83 7.35
CA ALA A 116 43.94 20.49 6.14
C ALA A 116 43.21 21.81 5.86
N LEU A 117 43.86 22.70 5.08
CA LEU A 117 43.29 24.00 4.72
C LEU A 117 43.11 24.14 3.20
N LEU A 118 41.92 24.55 2.81
CA LEU A 118 41.57 24.90 1.44
C LEU A 118 41.31 26.39 1.36
N TRP A 119 42.13 27.12 0.60
CA TRP A 119 42.05 28.59 0.54
C TRP A 119 41.44 29.08 -0.78
N ALA A 120 40.17 29.47 -0.74
CA ALA A 120 39.43 30.05 -1.85
C ALA A 120 39.41 31.60 -1.72
N GLY A 121 40.29 32.27 -2.45
CA GLY A 121 40.43 33.73 -2.36
C GLY A 121 39.34 34.52 -3.08
N ASP A 122 38.78 33.97 -4.16
CA ASP A 122 37.66 34.57 -4.91
C ASP A 122 36.72 33.45 -5.39
N LEU A 123 35.50 33.45 -4.87
CA LEU A 123 34.48 32.44 -5.16
C LEU A 123 33.76 32.66 -6.51
N ARG A 124 33.82 33.86 -7.11
CA ARG A 124 33.28 34.10 -8.46
C ARG A 124 34.34 33.93 -9.55
N SER A 125 35.61 34.16 -9.19
CA SER A 125 36.84 34.06 -9.98
C SER A 125 36.90 35.01 -11.19
N ALA A 126 37.22 36.28 -10.89
CA ALA A 126 37.33 37.43 -11.80
C ALA A 126 38.13 37.17 -13.10
N ARG A 127 37.67 37.73 -14.24
CA ARG A 127 38.33 37.63 -15.57
C ARG A 127 39.51 38.56 -15.73
N THR A 128 39.43 39.74 -15.12
CA THR A 128 40.40 40.83 -15.27
C THR A 128 40.59 41.54 -13.94
N ALA A 129 41.72 42.21 -13.74
CA ALA A 129 41.99 42.96 -12.50
C ALA A 129 41.02 44.14 -12.24
N LEU A 130 40.15 44.46 -13.20
CA LEU A 130 39.10 45.48 -13.10
C LEU A 130 37.79 44.95 -12.53
N GLU A 131 37.58 43.63 -12.56
CA GLU A 131 36.45 42.98 -11.88
C GLU A 131 36.83 42.75 -10.41
N GLN A 132 36.15 43.43 -9.49
CA GLN A 132 36.27 43.21 -8.04
C GLN A 132 34.96 42.60 -7.52
N PRO A 133 34.66 41.32 -7.82
CA PRO A 133 33.53 40.65 -7.20
C PRO A 133 33.73 40.62 -5.67
N GLU A 134 32.63 40.70 -4.92
CA GLU A 134 32.71 40.48 -3.48
C GLU A 134 33.28 39.06 -3.21
N PRO A 135 34.35 38.95 -2.40
CA PRO A 135 35.05 37.68 -2.20
C PRO A 135 34.19 36.59 -1.57
N ASP A 136 33.11 36.98 -0.89
CA ASP A 136 32.27 36.11 -0.07
C ASP A 136 30.91 35.76 -0.72
N ALA A 137 30.83 35.73 -2.05
CA ALA A 137 29.57 35.46 -2.77
C ALA A 137 28.78 34.26 -2.18
N PRO A 138 27.68 34.49 -1.44
CA PRO A 138 27.12 33.49 -0.53
C PRO A 138 26.51 32.30 -1.27
N GLU A 139 25.93 32.55 -2.46
CA GLU A 139 25.40 31.49 -3.34
C GLU A 139 26.50 30.57 -3.88
N ALA A 140 27.68 31.11 -4.18
CA ALA A 140 28.83 30.36 -4.68
C ALA A 140 29.46 29.52 -3.57
N LEU A 141 29.54 30.11 -2.37
CA LEU A 141 30.00 29.42 -1.18
C LEU A 141 29.09 28.26 -0.81
N ALA A 142 27.77 28.46 -0.86
CA ALA A 142 26.79 27.41 -0.54
C ALA A 142 27.02 26.16 -1.40
N VAL A 143 27.23 26.31 -2.70
CA VAL A 143 27.50 25.18 -3.61
C VAL A 143 28.84 24.50 -3.28
N LEU A 144 29.90 25.28 -3.00
CA LEU A 144 31.20 24.71 -2.65
C LEU A 144 31.15 23.95 -1.31
N VAL A 145 30.45 24.50 -0.32
CA VAL A 145 30.20 23.86 0.98
C VAL A 145 29.39 22.58 0.78
N ASP A 146 28.35 22.59 -0.07
CA ASP A 146 27.52 21.41 -0.34
C ASP A 146 28.33 20.28 -0.98
N VAL A 147 29.17 20.59 -1.99
CA VAL A 147 30.08 19.62 -2.62
C VAL A 147 31.09 19.06 -1.61
N LEU A 148 31.68 19.91 -0.76
CA LEU A 148 32.62 19.48 0.27
C LEU A 148 31.93 18.78 1.46
N SER A 149 30.60 18.85 1.55
CA SER A 149 29.82 18.14 2.56
C SER A 149 29.48 16.71 2.14
N VAL A 150 29.71 16.36 0.86
CA VAL A 150 29.66 14.97 0.41
C VAL A 150 30.84 14.21 1.02
N PRO A 151 30.61 13.18 1.87
CA PRO A 151 31.68 12.51 2.62
C PRO A 151 32.80 11.94 1.73
N ASP A 152 32.43 11.37 0.58
CA ASP A 152 33.38 10.83 -0.40
C ASP A 152 34.34 11.91 -0.92
N VAL A 153 33.80 13.07 -1.26
CA VAL A 153 34.57 14.21 -1.78
C VAL A 153 35.40 14.83 -0.66
N TYR A 154 34.81 15.01 0.52
CA TYR A 154 35.49 15.52 1.71
C TYR A 154 36.76 14.71 2.02
N LEU A 155 36.61 13.38 2.13
CA LEU A 155 37.72 12.50 2.47
C LEU A 155 38.78 12.50 1.36
N LYS A 156 38.36 12.46 0.09
CA LYS A 156 39.30 12.49 -1.03
C LYS A 156 40.07 13.81 -1.13
N VAL A 157 39.42 14.94 -0.83
CA VAL A 157 40.07 16.25 -0.78
C VAL A 157 41.02 16.32 0.41
N LEU A 158 40.62 15.84 1.59
CA LEU A 158 41.47 15.81 2.78
C LEU A 158 42.72 14.95 2.55
N ASP A 159 42.56 13.76 1.97
CA ASP A 159 43.68 12.87 1.59
C ASP A 159 44.59 13.53 0.54
N GLY A 160 43.99 14.20 -0.45
CA GLY A 160 44.71 14.92 -1.50
C GLY A 160 45.53 16.09 -0.95
N LEU A 161 44.97 16.84 0.01
CA LEU A 161 45.67 17.92 0.72
C LEU A 161 46.77 17.36 1.63
N GLY A 162 46.54 16.24 2.32
CA GLY A 162 47.54 15.60 3.18
C GLY A 162 48.80 15.15 2.45
N ALA A 163 48.71 14.90 1.13
CA ALA A 163 49.86 14.59 0.27
C ALA A 163 50.66 15.83 -0.17
N LEU A 164 50.12 17.04 0.00
CA LEU A 164 50.74 18.30 -0.40
C LEU A 164 51.61 18.89 0.71
N PRO A 165 52.61 19.73 0.37
CA PRO A 165 53.39 20.46 1.37
C PRO A 165 52.48 21.33 2.24
N ASP A 166 52.72 21.31 3.55
CA ASP A 166 51.96 22.02 4.58
C ASP A 166 50.46 21.71 4.67
N ALA A 167 49.92 20.76 3.88
CA ALA A 167 48.50 20.45 3.79
C ALA A 167 47.60 21.66 3.47
N VAL A 168 48.11 22.60 2.67
CA VAL A 168 47.39 23.80 2.21
C VAL A 168 47.40 23.90 0.68
N ALA A 169 46.23 24.11 0.09
CA ALA A 169 46.10 24.36 -1.35
C ALA A 169 45.01 25.38 -1.67
N ALA A 170 45.10 25.98 -2.85
CA ALA A 170 43.99 26.73 -3.43
C ALA A 170 43.20 25.83 -4.39
N PRO A 171 41.85 25.80 -4.30
CA PRO A 171 41.02 25.02 -5.19
C PRO A 171 40.88 25.70 -6.55
N GLY A 172 41.02 24.91 -7.61
CA GLY A 172 40.40 25.19 -8.90
C GLY A 172 39.27 24.21 -9.15
N VAL A 173 38.13 24.69 -9.62
CA VAL A 173 36.93 23.87 -9.77
C VAL A 173 36.29 24.04 -11.14
N ARG A 174 35.67 22.96 -11.61
CA ARG A 174 34.68 22.94 -12.67
C ARG A 174 33.60 21.94 -12.25
N LEU A 175 32.38 22.42 -12.07
CA LEU A 175 31.28 21.67 -11.50
C LEU A 175 30.07 21.71 -12.42
N LEU A 176 29.41 20.56 -12.52
CA LEU A 176 28.08 20.41 -13.10
C LEU A 176 27.14 19.98 -11.98
N GLU A 177 26.14 20.82 -11.71
CA GLU A 177 25.02 20.52 -10.83
C GLU A 177 23.86 20.01 -11.66
N GLN A 178 23.50 18.73 -11.48
CA GLN A 178 22.33 18.10 -12.08
C GLN A 178 21.29 17.84 -11.00
N ASP A 179 20.23 18.64 -11.00
CA ASP A 179 19.19 18.54 -9.99
C ASP A 179 17.83 19.02 -10.52
N LEU A 180 16.78 18.75 -9.74
CA LEU A 180 15.47 19.34 -9.97
C LEU A 180 15.35 20.70 -9.25
N PRO A 181 14.72 21.71 -9.88
CA PRO A 181 14.23 22.88 -9.17
C PRO A 181 13.40 22.49 -7.94
N LEU A 182 13.46 23.30 -6.88
CA LEU A 182 12.80 23.01 -5.61
C LEU A 182 11.29 22.77 -5.80
N GLU A 183 10.65 23.58 -6.65
CA GLU A 183 9.22 23.52 -6.92
C GLU A 183 8.83 22.22 -7.64
N VAL A 184 9.67 21.76 -8.58
CA VAL A 184 9.48 20.51 -9.32
C VAL A 184 9.68 19.33 -8.39
N ARG A 185 10.70 19.39 -7.52
CA ARG A 185 10.99 18.35 -6.52
C ARG A 185 9.85 18.21 -5.51
N ASP A 186 9.36 19.32 -4.96
CA ASP A 186 8.26 19.32 -4.01
C ASP A 186 6.95 18.85 -4.65
N ARG A 187 6.70 19.21 -5.93
CA ARG A 187 5.57 18.68 -6.69
C ARG A 187 5.71 17.17 -6.91
N ALA A 188 6.85 16.71 -7.38
CA ALA A 188 7.11 15.29 -7.62
C ALA A 188 7.02 14.46 -6.34
N TRP A 189 7.48 15.00 -5.20
CA TRP A 189 7.32 14.38 -3.88
C TRP A 189 5.85 14.24 -3.49
N ARG A 190 5.05 15.29 -3.66
CA ARG A 190 3.59 15.24 -3.39
C ARG A 190 2.87 14.25 -4.31
N ASP A 191 3.16 14.30 -5.61
CA ASP A 191 2.56 13.40 -6.59
C ASP A 191 2.95 11.93 -6.30
N ALA A 192 4.18 11.69 -5.84
CA ALA A 192 4.64 10.37 -5.42
C ALA A 192 3.93 9.89 -4.16
N LEU A 193 3.73 10.75 -3.15
CA LEU A 193 2.96 10.43 -1.94
C LEU A 193 1.49 10.11 -2.28
N LEU A 194 0.87 10.89 -3.17
CA LEU A 194 -0.50 10.65 -3.63
C LEU A 194 -0.62 9.34 -4.42
N ARG A 195 0.32 9.06 -5.33
CA ARG A 195 0.38 7.80 -6.07
C ARG A 195 0.62 6.59 -5.16
N PHE A 196 1.48 6.75 -4.15
CA PHE A 196 1.77 5.73 -3.15
C PHE A 196 0.54 5.42 -2.27
N ALA A 197 -0.14 6.46 -1.77
CA ALA A 197 -1.36 6.33 -1.00
C ALA A 197 -2.52 5.73 -1.84
N GLY A 198 -2.65 6.19 -3.09
CA GLY A 198 -3.76 5.89 -3.98
C GLY A 198 -4.98 6.77 -3.74
N GLU A 199 -5.87 6.85 -4.72
CA GLU A 199 -7.16 7.53 -4.59
C GLU A 199 -8.16 6.70 -3.76
N ASP A 200 -9.07 7.38 -3.06
CA ASP A 200 -10.24 6.80 -2.40
C ASP A 200 -11.37 6.48 -3.38
N THR A 201 -11.07 6.25 -4.67
CA THR A 201 -12.10 5.84 -5.64
C THR A 201 -12.46 4.38 -5.42
N GLU A 202 -13.72 4.14 -5.05
CA GLU A 202 -14.33 2.80 -5.07
C GLU A 202 -14.21 2.22 -6.49
N LEU A 203 -13.17 1.42 -6.72
CA LEU A 203 -12.95 0.73 -8.00
C LEU A 203 -14.19 -0.08 -8.38
N ALA A 204 -14.58 0.04 -9.65
CA ALA A 204 -15.78 -0.57 -10.19
C ALA A 204 -15.90 -2.08 -9.83
N PRO A 205 -17.10 -2.59 -9.54
CA PRO A 205 -17.34 -3.97 -9.12
C PRO A 205 -16.78 -5.04 -10.07
N ASP A 206 -16.56 -4.72 -11.35
CA ASP A 206 -15.99 -5.65 -12.33
C ASP A 206 -14.48 -5.93 -12.13
N LEU A 207 -13.71 -4.99 -11.58
CA LEU A 207 -12.30 -5.23 -11.20
C LEU A 207 -12.19 -6.01 -9.89
N LEU A 208 -13.23 -5.95 -9.04
CA LEU A 208 -13.42 -6.83 -7.88
C LEU A 208 -13.77 -8.26 -8.28
N VAL A 209 -13.96 -8.60 -9.56
CA VAL A 209 -14.18 -9.97 -10.04
C VAL A 209 -12.92 -10.56 -10.69
N THR A 210 -12.12 -9.74 -11.37
CA THR A 210 -10.86 -10.17 -12.01
C THR A 210 -9.67 -10.18 -11.05
N ALA A 211 -9.58 -9.25 -10.08
CA ALA A 211 -8.62 -9.30 -8.96
C ALA A 211 -8.91 -10.44 -7.96
N SER A 212 -9.91 -11.27 -8.26
CA SER A 212 -10.60 -12.16 -7.33
C SER A 212 -10.53 -13.63 -7.71
N SER A 213 -9.78 -13.98 -8.75
CA SER A 213 -9.42 -15.37 -8.99
C SER A 213 -8.48 -15.83 -7.87
N GLY A 214 -8.85 -16.89 -7.14
CA GLY A 214 -7.99 -17.49 -6.09
C GLY A 214 -6.65 -18.02 -6.60
N ALA A 215 -6.41 -17.96 -7.91
CA ALA A 215 -5.15 -18.31 -8.56
C ALA A 215 -3.97 -17.42 -8.10
N ASP A 216 -4.22 -16.16 -7.74
CA ASP A 216 -3.16 -15.20 -7.38
C ASP A 216 -2.73 -15.24 -5.90
N LEU A 217 -3.47 -15.95 -5.05
CA LEU A 217 -3.19 -16.09 -3.62
C LEU A 217 -2.05 -17.09 -3.38
N PRO A 218 -1.16 -16.85 -2.40
CA PRO A 218 -0.22 -17.84 -1.90
C PRO A 218 -0.90 -19.14 -1.43
N GLU A 219 -0.18 -20.27 -1.50
CA GLU A 219 -0.68 -21.60 -1.12
C GLU A 219 -1.46 -21.64 0.22
N PRO A 220 -0.96 -21.05 1.34
CA PRO A 220 -1.66 -21.12 2.63
C PRO A 220 -2.98 -20.32 2.66
N LEU A 221 -3.09 -19.24 1.88
CA LEU A 221 -4.33 -18.47 1.77
C LEU A 221 -5.30 -19.11 0.77
N ARG A 222 -4.75 -19.71 -0.30
CA ARG A 222 -5.52 -20.41 -1.31
C ARG A 222 -6.23 -21.62 -0.73
N SER A 223 -5.59 -22.39 0.16
CA SER A 223 -6.22 -23.52 0.85
C SER A 223 -7.39 -23.10 1.74
N LEU A 224 -7.28 -21.95 2.46
CA LEU A 224 -8.35 -21.41 3.30
C LEU A 224 -9.59 -21.00 2.49
N VAL A 225 -9.37 -20.36 1.33
CA VAL A 225 -10.42 -19.94 0.40
C VAL A 225 -11.01 -21.14 -0.37
N ALA A 226 -10.15 -22.06 -0.84
CA ALA A 226 -10.54 -23.24 -1.60
C ALA A 226 -11.23 -24.32 -0.74
N GLY A 227 -11.01 -24.32 0.59
CA GLY A 227 -11.73 -25.18 1.54
C GLY A 227 -13.25 -24.97 1.52
N ARG A 228 -13.76 -23.88 0.91
CA ARG A 228 -15.18 -23.67 0.60
C ARG A 228 -15.69 -24.54 -0.57
N GLY A 229 -14.79 -25.06 -1.42
CA GLY A 229 -15.07 -25.73 -2.69
C GLY A 229 -15.14 -27.27 -2.65
N GLY A 230 -14.89 -27.91 -1.50
CA GLY A 230 -14.97 -29.37 -1.35
C GLY A 230 -16.41 -29.90 -1.41
N ARG A 231 -17.02 -29.96 -2.60
CA ARG A 231 -18.35 -30.56 -2.79
C ARG A 231 -18.37 -32.09 -2.64
N ASP A 232 -17.19 -32.73 -2.66
CA ASP A 232 -17.06 -34.19 -2.75
C ASP A 232 -16.68 -34.90 -1.44
N GLN A 233 -16.51 -34.17 -0.34
CA GLN A 233 -16.22 -34.79 0.97
C GLN A 233 -17.51 -35.22 1.66
N ARG A 234 -17.59 -36.49 2.05
CA ARG A 234 -18.70 -37.00 2.87
C ARG A 234 -18.63 -36.35 4.26
N HIS A 235 -19.58 -35.47 4.56
CA HIS A 235 -19.70 -34.75 5.84
C HIS A 235 -20.22 -35.60 7.00
N ARG A 236 -20.83 -36.76 6.69
CA ARG A 236 -21.35 -37.75 7.65
C ARG A 236 -20.37 -38.89 7.86
N GLU A 237 -20.18 -39.29 9.12
CA GLU A 237 -19.43 -40.50 9.46
C GLU A 237 -20.29 -41.74 9.24
N PRO A 238 -19.82 -42.76 8.50
CA PRO A 238 -20.59 -44.00 8.28
C PRO A 238 -20.97 -44.66 9.61
N GLY A 239 -22.27 -44.86 9.84
CA GLY A 239 -22.78 -45.44 11.09
C GLY A 239 -22.86 -44.47 12.29
N GLY A 240 -22.54 -43.18 12.10
CA GLY A 240 -22.75 -42.15 13.10
C GLY A 240 -24.22 -41.76 13.29
N VAL A 241 -24.51 -40.95 14.32
CA VAL A 241 -25.89 -40.51 14.64
C VAL A 241 -26.54 -39.75 13.48
N ALA A 242 -25.82 -38.84 12.81
CA ALA A 242 -26.31 -38.12 11.64
C ALA A 242 -26.57 -39.03 10.42
N ASP A 243 -25.78 -40.09 10.24
CA ASP A 243 -25.96 -41.04 9.14
C ASP A 243 -27.14 -41.99 9.38
N SER A 244 -27.28 -42.48 10.63
CA SER A 244 -28.40 -43.34 11.04
C SER A 244 -29.75 -42.62 10.99
N THR A 245 -29.82 -41.36 11.41
CA THR A 245 -31.05 -40.55 11.34
C THR A 245 -31.43 -40.20 9.91
N TYR A 246 -30.46 -39.87 9.05
CA TYR A 246 -30.69 -39.71 7.61
C TYR A 246 -31.19 -41.02 6.98
N ALA A 247 -30.53 -42.15 7.26
CA ALA A 247 -30.91 -43.46 6.74
C ALA A 247 -32.30 -43.90 7.23
N ALA A 248 -32.66 -43.61 8.49
CA ALA A 248 -33.99 -43.87 9.03
C ALA A 248 -35.07 -43.02 8.32
N CYS A 249 -34.79 -41.74 8.05
CA CYS A 249 -35.71 -40.88 7.29
C CYS A 249 -35.83 -41.32 5.81
N ALA A 250 -34.71 -41.66 5.17
CA ALA A 250 -34.71 -42.16 3.79
C ALA A 250 -35.47 -43.50 3.69
N GLY A 251 -35.21 -44.42 4.63
CA GLY A 251 -35.91 -45.69 4.73
C GLY A 251 -37.41 -45.51 4.97
N ALA A 252 -37.82 -44.61 5.88
CA ALA A 252 -39.23 -44.31 6.12
C ALA A 252 -39.93 -43.73 4.86
N LEU A 253 -39.24 -42.88 4.10
CA LEU A 253 -39.74 -42.38 2.81
C LEU A 253 -39.85 -43.49 1.77
N ASP A 254 -38.88 -44.40 1.70
CA ASP A 254 -38.91 -45.53 0.77
C ASP A 254 -40.04 -46.51 1.14
N TYR A 255 -40.27 -46.77 2.43
CA TYR A 255 -41.43 -47.55 2.90
C TYR A 255 -42.76 -46.88 2.54
N ALA A 256 -42.88 -45.56 2.70
CA ALA A 256 -44.07 -44.82 2.30
C ALA A 256 -44.30 -44.86 0.77
N GLU A 257 -43.22 -44.86 -0.03
CA GLU A 257 -43.32 -45.00 -1.49
C GLU A 257 -43.69 -46.42 -1.92
N ASP A 258 -43.16 -47.44 -1.25
CA ASP A 258 -43.54 -48.83 -1.45
C ASP A 258 -45.01 -49.08 -1.06
N ALA A 259 -45.47 -48.49 0.05
CA ALA A 259 -46.87 -48.51 0.46
C ALA A 259 -47.78 -47.81 -0.56
N LEU A 260 -47.32 -46.69 -1.14
CA LEU A 260 -48.01 -45.99 -2.23
C LEU A 260 -48.06 -46.82 -3.52
N ALA A 261 -46.98 -47.50 -3.88
CA ALA A 261 -46.93 -48.43 -5.00
C ALA A 261 -47.90 -49.60 -4.77
N GLY A 262 -47.99 -50.09 -3.53
CA GLY A 262 -48.99 -51.06 -3.07
C GLY A 262 -50.43 -50.57 -3.24
N LEU A 263 -50.71 -49.31 -2.91
CA LEU A 263 -52.02 -48.67 -3.13
C LEU A 263 -52.39 -48.56 -4.61
N ARG A 264 -51.43 -48.31 -5.50
CA ARG A 264 -51.64 -48.27 -6.97
C ARG A 264 -52.03 -49.62 -7.58
N SER A 265 -51.89 -50.71 -6.84
CA SER A 265 -52.24 -52.06 -7.28
C SER A 265 -53.76 -52.34 -7.12
N LEU A 266 -54.27 -53.37 -7.83
CA LEU A 266 -55.67 -53.81 -7.73
C LEU A 266 -56.08 -54.20 -6.29
N PRO A 267 -55.24 -54.92 -5.51
CA PRO A 267 -55.51 -55.15 -4.09
C PRO A 267 -55.66 -53.88 -3.25
N GLY A 268 -54.99 -52.78 -3.63
CA GLY A 268 -55.11 -51.48 -2.99
C GLY A 268 -56.51 -50.85 -3.12
N LEU A 269 -57.28 -51.23 -4.16
CA LEU A 269 -58.68 -50.84 -4.31
C LEU A 269 -59.62 -51.65 -3.40
N LEU A 270 -59.25 -52.90 -3.08
CA LEU A 270 -60.10 -53.86 -2.37
C LEU A 270 -59.90 -53.82 -0.85
N TRP A 271 -58.68 -53.58 -0.37
CA TRP A 271 -58.34 -53.64 1.06
C TRP A 271 -58.08 -52.26 1.68
N ALA A 272 -58.86 -51.92 2.71
CA ALA A 272 -58.75 -50.66 3.46
C ALA A 272 -57.42 -50.52 4.21
N SER A 273 -56.83 -51.64 4.64
CA SER A 273 -55.61 -51.69 5.44
C SER A 273 -54.39 -51.09 4.73
N ARG A 274 -54.37 -51.08 3.39
CA ARG A 274 -53.28 -50.50 2.59
C ARG A 274 -53.24 -48.97 2.67
N ARG A 275 -54.38 -48.31 2.85
CA ARG A 275 -54.43 -46.86 3.11
C ARG A 275 -53.88 -46.53 4.48
N GLN A 276 -54.32 -47.26 5.51
CA GLN A 276 -53.88 -47.05 6.88
C GLN A 276 -52.38 -47.30 7.03
N ALA A 277 -51.84 -48.32 6.34
CA ALA A 277 -50.40 -48.55 6.24
C ALA A 277 -49.66 -47.35 5.65
N PHE A 278 -50.09 -46.82 4.49
CA PHE A 278 -49.48 -45.64 3.90
C PHE A 278 -49.58 -44.39 4.78
N GLU A 279 -50.72 -44.13 5.42
CA GLU A 279 -50.86 -43.00 6.36
C GLU A 279 -49.91 -43.15 7.55
N THR A 280 -49.73 -44.37 8.07
CA THR A 280 -48.81 -44.67 9.16
C THR A 280 -47.35 -44.49 8.73
N ASP A 281 -46.97 -45.01 7.56
CA ASP A 281 -45.62 -44.89 7.00
C ASP A 281 -45.30 -43.41 6.66
N LEU A 282 -46.30 -42.65 6.21
CA LEU A 282 -46.17 -41.21 5.94
C LEU A 282 -46.02 -40.41 7.24
N ASP A 283 -46.78 -40.71 8.29
CA ASP A 283 -46.64 -40.08 9.60
C ASP A 283 -45.26 -40.39 10.21
N GLN A 284 -44.79 -41.63 10.06
CA GLN A 284 -43.45 -42.04 10.46
C GLN A 284 -42.36 -41.28 9.68
N ALA A 285 -42.55 -41.04 8.38
CA ALA A 285 -41.63 -40.24 7.58
C ALA A 285 -41.61 -38.76 8.02
N HIS A 286 -42.75 -38.18 8.40
CA HIS A 286 -42.81 -36.82 8.96
C HIS A 286 -42.09 -36.72 10.31
N GLN A 287 -42.28 -37.72 11.18
CA GLN A 287 -41.60 -37.78 12.47
C GLN A 287 -40.07 -37.89 12.28
N ALA A 288 -39.62 -38.83 11.44
CA ALA A 288 -38.19 -39.02 11.16
C ALA A 288 -37.55 -37.77 10.53
N LEU A 289 -38.28 -37.05 9.67
CA LEU A 289 -37.82 -35.76 9.12
C LEU A 289 -37.71 -34.68 10.20
N GLY A 290 -38.65 -34.65 11.15
CA GLY A 290 -38.60 -33.76 12.32
C GLY A 290 -37.39 -34.04 13.20
N GLU A 291 -37.12 -35.31 13.51
CA GLU A 291 -35.94 -35.74 14.27
C GLU A 291 -34.63 -35.35 13.56
N TYR A 292 -34.55 -35.54 12.24
CA TYR A 292 -33.38 -35.11 11.46
C TYR A 292 -33.22 -33.58 11.45
N ARG A 293 -34.32 -32.83 11.32
CA ARG A 293 -34.32 -31.35 11.42
C ARG A 293 -33.83 -30.87 12.78
N ASP A 294 -34.24 -31.52 13.88
CA ASP A 294 -33.79 -31.16 15.23
C ASP A 294 -32.31 -31.42 15.44
N LEU A 295 -31.78 -32.51 14.84
CA LEU A 295 -30.34 -32.76 14.78
C LEU A 295 -29.60 -31.66 14.03
N VAL A 296 -30.05 -31.28 12.83
CA VAL A 296 -29.48 -30.15 12.06
C VAL A 296 -29.57 -28.85 12.85
N GLY A 297 -30.70 -28.60 13.52
CA GLY A 297 -30.88 -27.43 14.38
C GLY A 297 -29.97 -27.42 15.62
N THR A 298 -29.60 -28.59 16.13
CA THR A 298 -28.65 -28.74 17.24
C THR A 298 -27.21 -28.54 16.78
N ALA A 299 -26.87 -28.97 15.57
CA ALA A 299 -25.58 -28.71 14.93
C ALA A 299 -25.39 -27.23 14.58
N LEU A 300 -26.45 -26.53 14.12
CA LEU A 300 -26.40 -25.11 13.74
C LEU A 300 -26.43 -24.14 14.93
N ARG A 301 -27.10 -24.50 16.04
CA ARG A 301 -27.12 -23.71 17.28
C ARG A 301 -25.84 -23.96 18.08
N GLY A 302 -24.78 -23.24 17.69
CA GLY A 302 -23.57 -23.06 18.49
C GLY A 302 -23.91 -22.57 19.90
N GLY A 303 -23.16 -23.04 20.90
CA GLY A 303 -23.50 -22.96 22.33
C GLY A 303 -23.97 -21.58 22.81
N GLY A 304 -25.19 -21.55 23.36
CA GLY A 304 -25.72 -20.40 24.08
C GLY A 304 -25.17 -20.34 25.50
N SER A 305 -23.95 -19.86 25.68
CA SER A 305 -23.44 -19.41 26.98
C SER A 305 -22.21 -18.54 26.80
N GLY A 306 -22.37 -17.22 26.88
CA GLY A 306 -21.41 -16.16 27.30
C GLY A 306 -19.98 -16.06 26.74
N THR A 307 -19.32 -17.17 26.39
CA THR A 307 -17.91 -17.28 25.99
C THR A 307 -17.83 -18.15 24.75
N ALA A 308 -17.12 -17.69 23.71
CA ALA A 308 -16.95 -18.42 22.46
C ALA A 308 -16.29 -19.79 22.73
N PRO A 309 -16.93 -20.93 22.41
CA PRO A 309 -16.34 -22.25 22.58
C PRO A 309 -15.14 -22.42 21.64
N SER A 310 -14.09 -23.10 22.11
CA SER A 310 -12.92 -23.40 21.28
C SER A 310 -13.28 -24.29 20.08
N ALA A 311 -12.49 -24.22 19.00
CA ALA A 311 -12.66 -25.06 17.81
C ALA A 311 -12.56 -26.54 18.14
N ALA A 312 -11.69 -26.92 19.07
CA ALA A 312 -11.54 -28.31 19.54
C ALA A 312 -12.83 -28.81 20.24
N GLU A 313 -13.44 -27.98 21.08
CA GLU A 313 -14.70 -28.30 21.77
C GLU A 313 -15.88 -28.39 20.79
N THR A 314 -15.89 -27.51 19.79
CA THR A 314 -16.89 -27.50 18.72
C THR A 314 -16.74 -28.71 17.79
N ALA A 315 -15.51 -29.09 17.44
CA ALA A 315 -15.20 -30.28 16.66
C ALA A 315 -15.56 -31.57 17.41
N ALA A 316 -15.27 -31.64 18.72
CA ALA A 316 -15.68 -32.77 19.56
C ALA A 316 -17.21 -32.91 19.64
N ARG A 317 -17.93 -31.78 19.72
CA ARG A 317 -19.40 -31.75 19.69
C ARG A 317 -19.98 -32.20 18.36
N LEU A 318 -19.42 -31.74 17.23
CA LEU A 318 -19.83 -32.18 15.89
C LEU A 318 -19.48 -33.66 15.66
N GLY A 319 -18.34 -34.12 16.18
CA GLY A 319 -17.95 -35.53 16.20
C GLY A 319 -18.93 -36.39 17.01
N ALA A 320 -19.42 -35.91 18.16
CA ALA A 320 -20.45 -36.61 18.95
C ALA A 320 -21.79 -36.76 18.20
N LEU A 321 -22.07 -35.89 17.23
CA LEU A 321 -23.23 -36.00 16.33
C LEU A 321 -22.96 -36.91 15.11
N GLY A 322 -21.75 -37.47 14.98
CA GLY A 322 -21.34 -38.31 13.84
C GLY A 322 -21.00 -37.50 12.57
N LEU A 323 -20.54 -36.26 12.73
CA LEU A 323 -20.10 -35.40 11.62
C LEU A 323 -18.58 -35.34 11.56
N ARG A 324 -18.02 -35.47 10.35
CA ARG A 324 -16.58 -35.41 10.12
C ARG A 324 -16.16 -34.00 9.72
N VAL A 325 -15.49 -33.29 10.63
CA VAL A 325 -14.81 -32.02 10.34
C VAL A 325 -13.34 -32.32 10.01
N PRO A 326 -12.82 -31.91 8.84
CA PRO A 326 -11.41 -32.08 8.52
C PRO A 326 -10.51 -31.26 9.47
N SER A 327 -9.37 -31.81 9.90
CA SER A 327 -8.38 -31.07 10.70
C SER A 327 -7.67 -30.00 9.86
N ALA A 328 -7.32 -28.88 10.49
CA ALA A 328 -6.58 -27.75 9.90
C ALA A 328 -5.18 -27.57 10.52
N GLU A 329 -4.67 -28.58 11.22
CA GLU A 329 -3.39 -28.54 11.93
C GLU A 329 -2.23 -28.02 11.05
N GLY A 330 -1.45 -27.07 11.61
CA GLY A 330 -0.28 -26.47 10.96
C GLY A 330 -0.58 -25.36 9.95
N MET A 331 -1.85 -25.06 9.62
CA MET A 331 -2.17 -23.93 8.74
C MET A 331 -2.01 -22.58 9.44
N GLY A 332 -2.37 -22.49 10.73
CA GLY A 332 -2.31 -21.24 11.51
C GLY A 332 -0.94 -20.54 11.47
N GLU A 333 0.13 -21.31 11.64
CA GLU A 333 1.52 -20.80 11.66
C GLU A 333 1.97 -20.20 10.32
N ARG A 334 1.34 -20.61 9.21
CA ARG A 334 1.70 -20.17 7.84
C ARG A 334 0.81 -19.05 7.31
N ILE A 335 -0.20 -18.62 8.07
CA ILE A 335 -1.11 -17.53 7.66
C ILE A 335 -0.36 -16.21 7.61
N GLY A 336 0.43 -15.90 8.65
CA GLY A 336 1.21 -14.67 8.70
C GLY A 336 2.21 -14.55 7.54
N GLU A 337 2.92 -15.64 7.23
CA GLU A 337 3.82 -15.73 6.07
C GLU A 337 3.06 -15.52 4.76
N GLY A 338 1.90 -16.17 4.59
CA GLY A 338 1.05 -16.00 3.41
C GLY A 338 0.51 -14.58 3.22
N LEU A 339 0.14 -13.90 4.32
CA LEU A 339 -0.29 -12.49 4.26
C LEU A 339 0.87 -11.56 3.91
N ARG A 340 2.08 -11.82 4.44
CA ARG A 340 3.30 -11.08 4.13
C ARG A 340 3.71 -11.25 2.66
N GLU A 341 3.72 -12.49 2.15
CA GLU A 341 4.01 -12.79 0.75
C GLU A 341 2.98 -12.13 -0.18
N PHE A 342 1.70 -12.17 0.18
CA PHE A 342 0.65 -11.51 -0.59
C PHE A 342 0.82 -9.99 -0.61
N ALA A 343 1.11 -9.36 0.54
CA ALA A 343 1.40 -7.93 0.61
C ALA A 343 2.63 -7.55 -0.25
N GLY A 344 3.73 -8.31 -0.11
CA GLY A 344 4.95 -8.09 -0.89
C GLY A 344 4.73 -8.24 -2.39
N LYS A 345 3.96 -9.25 -2.83
CA LYS A 345 3.60 -9.43 -4.25
C LYS A 345 2.76 -8.26 -4.78
N LEU A 346 1.77 -7.79 -4.00
CA LEU A 346 0.91 -6.68 -4.43
C LEU A 346 1.65 -5.33 -4.47
N LEU A 347 2.48 -5.05 -3.46
CA LEU A 347 3.27 -3.83 -3.39
C LEU A 347 4.41 -3.84 -4.43
N GLY A 348 5.04 -5.00 -4.66
CA GLY A 348 6.03 -5.19 -5.72
C GLY A 348 5.46 -5.04 -7.14
N GLN A 349 4.15 -5.21 -7.33
CA GLN A 349 3.45 -4.91 -8.58
C GLN A 349 3.17 -3.39 -8.78
N GLY A 350 3.54 -2.55 -7.81
CA GLY A 350 3.32 -1.10 -7.86
C GLY A 350 1.88 -0.68 -7.58
N LEU A 351 1.10 -1.51 -6.86
CA LEU A 351 -0.25 -1.14 -6.43
C LEU A 351 -0.19 -0.17 -5.24
N ALA A 352 -1.06 0.84 -5.27
CA ALA A 352 -1.19 1.80 -4.17
C ALA A 352 -1.72 1.15 -2.87
N LEU A 353 -1.34 1.71 -1.72
CA LEU A 353 -1.66 1.17 -0.39
C LEU A 353 -3.16 0.93 -0.17
N ARG A 354 -4.02 1.87 -0.57
CA ARG A 354 -5.49 1.74 -0.42
C ARG A 354 -6.05 0.58 -1.26
N SER A 355 -5.55 0.41 -2.49
CA SER A 355 -5.91 -0.72 -3.36
C SER A 355 -5.49 -2.06 -2.75
N VAL A 356 -4.31 -2.12 -2.13
CA VAL A 356 -3.83 -3.31 -1.40
C VAL A 356 -4.72 -3.57 -0.18
N ALA A 357 -5.04 -2.55 0.62
CA ALA A 357 -5.94 -2.66 1.77
C ALA A 357 -7.34 -3.16 1.39
N GLN A 358 -7.87 -2.72 0.23
CA GLN A 358 -9.14 -3.20 -0.31
C GLN A 358 -9.07 -4.68 -0.68
N ARG A 359 -7.98 -5.16 -1.29
CA ARG A 359 -7.77 -6.60 -1.56
C ARG A 359 -7.71 -7.43 -0.28
N PHE A 360 -7.04 -6.95 0.77
CA PHE A 360 -7.05 -7.61 2.09
C PHE A 360 -8.44 -7.62 2.74
N THR A 361 -9.22 -6.56 2.57
CA THR A 361 -10.61 -6.50 3.07
C THR A 361 -11.50 -7.50 2.31
N GLY A 362 -11.33 -7.59 0.99
CA GLY A 362 -12.01 -8.60 0.16
C GLY A 362 -11.58 -10.04 0.49
N LEU A 363 -10.32 -10.25 0.86
CA LEU A 363 -9.83 -11.54 1.37
C LEU A 363 -10.49 -11.87 2.72
N ALA A 364 -10.51 -10.94 3.67
CA ALA A 364 -11.15 -11.12 4.97
C ALA A 364 -12.62 -11.54 4.82
N GLY A 365 -13.38 -10.84 3.97
CA GLY A 365 -14.79 -11.19 3.72
C GLY A 365 -15.01 -12.56 3.03
N ARG A 366 -14.00 -13.13 2.36
CA ARG A 366 -14.10 -14.48 1.77
C ARG A 366 -13.75 -15.58 2.75
N VAL A 367 -12.79 -15.32 3.63
CA VAL A 367 -12.28 -16.28 4.60
C VAL A 367 -13.18 -16.32 5.84
N GLU A 368 -13.85 -15.22 6.17
CA GLU A 368 -14.77 -15.13 7.29
C GLU A 368 -15.88 -16.20 7.22
N PRO A 369 -16.03 -17.04 8.27
CA PRO A 369 -17.06 -18.06 8.32
C PRO A 369 -18.44 -17.42 8.46
N VAL A 370 -19.43 -17.98 7.75
CA VAL A 370 -20.82 -17.51 7.87
C VAL A 370 -21.36 -17.86 9.25
N PRO A 371 -21.89 -16.91 10.02
CA PRO A 371 -22.41 -17.19 11.35
C PRO A 371 -23.58 -18.18 11.29
N GLY A 372 -23.62 -19.14 12.22
CA GLY A 372 -24.66 -20.17 12.28
C GLY A 372 -26.09 -19.60 12.34
N SER A 373 -26.27 -18.41 12.90
CA SER A 373 -27.56 -17.69 12.93
C SER A 373 -28.12 -17.37 11.53
N ALA A 374 -27.26 -17.09 10.54
CA ALA A 374 -27.68 -16.86 9.16
C ALA A 374 -28.19 -18.15 8.50
N LEU A 375 -27.60 -19.31 8.85
CA LEU A 375 -28.01 -20.63 8.38
C LEU A 375 -29.28 -21.14 9.09
N VAL A 376 -29.48 -20.77 10.37
CA VAL A 376 -30.73 -21.08 11.11
C VAL A 376 -31.96 -20.45 10.44
N ARG A 377 -31.83 -19.29 9.80
CA ARG A 377 -32.93 -18.70 9.02
C ARG A 377 -33.33 -19.59 7.83
N LYS A 378 -32.37 -20.20 7.14
CA LYS A 378 -32.62 -21.16 6.04
C LYS A 378 -33.26 -22.46 6.53
N LEU A 379 -33.03 -22.86 7.79
CA LEU A 379 -33.68 -24.01 8.41
C LEU A 379 -35.20 -23.81 8.50
N ALA A 380 -35.69 -22.58 8.73
CA ALA A 380 -37.14 -22.30 8.83
C ALA A 380 -37.92 -22.67 7.56
N GLU A 381 -37.29 -22.53 6.39
CA GLU A 381 -37.88 -22.84 5.06
C GLU A 381 -38.17 -24.34 4.86
N HIS A 382 -37.52 -25.21 5.65
CA HIS A 382 -37.61 -26.67 5.56
C HIS A 382 -38.45 -27.27 6.70
N SER A 383 -39.37 -26.50 7.29
CA SER A 383 -40.27 -27.01 8.34
C SER A 383 -41.37 -27.88 7.74
N THR A 384 -41.83 -28.89 8.49
CA THR A 384 -42.96 -29.74 8.11
C THR A 384 -44.19 -28.89 7.75
N GLU A 385 -44.45 -27.82 8.51
CA GLU A 385 -45.53 -26.89 8.25
C GLU A 385 -45.34 -26.04 6.98
N ALA A 386 -44.11 -25.62 6.64
CA ALA A 386 -43.82 -24.95 5.37
C ALA A 386 -43.91 -25.88 4.16
N VAL A 387 -43.55 -27.16 4.33
CA VAL A 387 -43.69 -28.20 3.31
C VAL A 387 -45.17 -28.53 3.08
N SER A 388 -45.98 -28.64 4.14
CA SER A 388 -47.43 -28.89 4.07
C SER A 388 -48.24 -27.69 3.53
N ARG A 389 -47.77 -26.46 3.75
CA ARG A 389 -48.44 -25.23 3.24
C ARG A 389 -48.12 -24.91 1.79
N ARG A 390 -47.11 -25.53 1.17
CA ARG A 390 -46.78 -25.25 -0.24
C ARG A 390 -47.89 -25.82 -1.12
N PRO A 391 -48.72 -24.99 -1.78
CA PRO A 391 -49.80 -25.51 -2.59
C PRO A 391 -49.19 -26.35 -3.71
N ALA A 392 -49.61 -27.61 -3.83
CA ALA A 392 -49.30 -28.41 -5.00
C ALA A 392 -49.72 -27.58 -6.22
N VAL A 393 -48.75 -27.15 -7.02
CA VAL A 393 -48.97 -26.38 -8.25
C VAL A 393 -49.66 -27.34 -9.22
N GLY A 394 -51.00 -27.40 -9.12
CA GLY A 394 -51.76 -28.48 -9.71
C GLY A 394 -53.24 -28.48 -9.34
N ASN A 395 -53.85 -27.32 -9.06
CA ASN A 395 -55.31 -27.20 -9.02
C ASN A 395 -55.92 -27.18 -10.44
N GLY A 396 -55.41 -28.02 -11.33
CA GLY A 396 -56.09 -28.33 -12.59
C GLY A 396 -57.16 -29.39 -12.33
N PRO A 397 -58.30 -29.36 -13.04
CA PRO A 397 -59.24 -30.48 -12.99
C PRO A 397 -58.46 -31.75 -13.33
N VAL A 398 -58.52 -32.76 -12.45
CA VAL A 398 -57.93 -34.09 -12.65
C VAL A 398 -58.17 -34.47 -14.11
N ALA A 399 -57.10 -34.50 -14.90
CA ALA A 399 -57.20 -34.83 -16.31
C ALA A 399 -57.71 -36.26 -16.37
N THR A 400 -59.01 -36.44 -16.62
CA THR A 400 -59.56 -37.72 -17.05
C THR A 400 -58.72 -38.10 -18.27
N GLY A 401 -57.80 -39.06 -18.10
CA GLY A 401 -56.72 -39.30 -19.06
C GLY A 401 -57.27 -39.30 -20.49
N ARG A 402 -56.61 -38.58 -21.41
CA ARG A 402 -56.99 -38.51 -22.83
C ARG A 402 -57.22 -39.93 -23.34
N GLY A 403 -58.50 -40.33 -23.50
CA GLY A 403 -58.90 -41.68 -23.91
C GLY A 403 -59.79 -42.47 -22.94
N ALA A 404 -59.95 -42.06 -21.67
CA ALA A 404 -60.76 -42.80 -20.69
C ALA A 404 -62.27 -42.80 -21.03
N LEU A 405 -62.79 -41.67 -21.53
CA LEU A 405 -64.18 -41.53 -21.97
C LEU A 405 -64.51 -42.37 -23.22
N PRO A 406 -63.75 -42.30 -24.33
CA PRO A 406 -64.03 -43.14 -25.50
C PRO A 406 -63.81 -44.63 -25.20
N ALA A 407 -62.80 -44.99 -24.39
CA ALA A 407 -62.60 -46.39 -24.00
C ALA A 407 -63.76 -46.94 -23.13
N ALA A 408 -64.30 -46.13 -22.22
CA ALA A 408 -65.49 -46.50 -21.44
C ALA A 408 -66.75 -46.63 -22.33
N ALA A 409 -66.91 -45.76 -23.34
CA ALA A 409 -68.00 -45.86 -24.31
C ALA A 409 -67.89 -47.11 -25.19
N VAL A 410 -66.69 -47.44 -25.68
CA VAL A 410 -66.43 -48.66 -26.47
C VAL A 410 -66.63 -49.92 -25.61
N ALA A 411 -66.17 -49.92 -24.36
CA ALA A 411 -66.41 -51.02 -23.42
C ALA A 411 -67.91 -51.23 -23.16
N GLY A 412 -68.67 -50.14 -22.97
CA GLY A 412 -70.12 -50.17 -22.84
C GLY A 412 -70.82 -50.72 -24.09
N LEU A 413 -70.39 -50.30 -25.28
CA LEU A 413 -70.94 -50.75 -26.56
C LEU A 413 -70.70 -52.24 -26.79
N LEU A 414 -69.48 -52.73 -26.57
CA LEU A 414 -69.12 -54.14 -26.74
C LEU A 414 -69.81 -55.05 -25.72
N GLY A 415 -69.99 -54.57 -24.47
CA GLY A 415 -70.68 -55.31 -23.41
C GLY A 415 -72.20 -55.40 -23.57
N ALA A 416 -72.79 -54.56 -24.42
CA ALA A 416 -74.25 -54.41 -24.56
C ALA A 416 -74.84 -55.03 -25.83
N LEU A 417 -74.08 -55.86 -26.55
CA LEU A 417 -74.51 -56.54 -27.78
C LEU A 417 -75.49 -57.71 -27.54
N TRP A 418 -76.50 -57.54 -26.70
CA TRP A 418 -77.46 -58.59 -26.32
C TRP A 418 -78.89 -58.25 -26.77
N ARG A 419 -79.68 -59.26 -27.15
CA ARG A 419 -81.11 -59.13 -27.51
C ARG A 419 -82.01 -59.84 -26.49
N GLY A 420 -83.21 -59.29 -26.27
CA GLY A 420 -84.24 -59.93 -25.44
C GLY A 420 -83.92 -59.92 -23.93
N PRO A 421 -84.30 -60.95 -23.15
CA PRO A 421 -84.12 -60.95 -21.69
C PRO A 421 -82.64 -60.89 -21.25
N LEU A 422 -81.70 -61.21 -22.14
CA LEU A 422 -80.26 -61.10 -21.88
C LEU A 422 -79.72 -59.66 -21.96
N ALA A 423 -80.54 -58.68 -22.38
CA ALA A 423 -80.16 -57.27 -22.37
C ALA A 423 -79.79 -56.74 -20.97
N VAL A 424 -80.23 -57.42 -19.90
CA VAL A 424 -79.85 -57.10 -18.51
C VAL A 424 -78.32 -57.20 -18.30
N LEU A 425 -77.61 -58.04 -19.07
CA LEU A 425 -76.15 -58.15 -19.00
C LEU A 425 -75.41 -56.88 -19.46
N ALA A 426 -76.07 -55.98 -20.20
CA ALA A 426 -75.50 -54.69 -20.58
C ALA A 426 -75.17 -53.78 -19.38
N ILE A 427 -75.75 -54.05 -18.20
CA ILE A 427 -75.51 -53.29 -16.97
C ILE A 427 -74.16 -53.66 -16.31
N ALA A 428 -73.58 -54.82 -16.64
CA ALA A 428 -72.36 -55.31 -16.01
C ALA A 428 -71.18 -54.33 -16.14
N VAL A 429 -70.95 -53.76 -17.33
CA VAL A 429 -69.86 -52.81 -17.59
C VAL A 429 -70.07 -51.46 -16.86
N PRO A 430 -71.25 -50.80 -16.92
CA PRO A 430 -71.56 -49.63 -16.09
C PRO A 430 -71.38 -49.87 -14.59
N LEU A 431 -71.74 -51.06 -14.09
CA LEU A 431 -71.66 -51.41 -12.68
C LEU A 431 -70.19 -51.42 -12.19
N VAL A 432 -69.23 -51.87 -13.02
CA VAL A 432 -67.80 -51.80 -12.71
C VAL A 432 -67.35 -50.34 -12.45
N PHE A 433 -67.74 -49.39 -13.31
CA PHE A 433 -67.39 -47.97 -13.13
C PHE A 433 -68.14 -47.31 -11.95
N VAL A 434 -69.36 -47.77 -11.64
CA VAL A 434 -70.08 -47.33 -10.44
C VAL A 434 -69.37 -47.81 -9.18
N ALA A 435 -69.01 -49.10 -9.11
CA ALA A 435 -68.31 -49.72 -8.00
C ALA A 435 -66.95 -49.06 -7.74
N VAL A 436 -66.13 -48.85 -8.79
CA VAL A 436 -64.81 -48.22 -8.68
C VAL A 436 -64.90 -46.80 -8.13
N ALA A 437 -65.89 -46.00 -8.54
CA ALA A 437 -66.00 -44.63 -8.06
C ALA A 437 -66.75 -44.50 -6.72
N LEU A 438 -67.57 -45.48 -6.30
CA LEU A 438 -68.06 -45.57 -4.91
C LEU A 438 -66.95 -45.99 -3.95
N LEU A 439 -66.17 -47.01 -4.33
CA LEU A 439 -64.98 -47.42 -3.59
C LEU A 439 -63.97 -46.28 -3.53
N GLY A 440 -63.63 -45.65 -4.66
CA GLY A 440 -62.74 -44.49 -4.70
C GLY A 440 -63.22 -43.32 -3.82
N ALA A 441 -64.51 -42.97 -3.86
CA ALA A 441 -65.05 -41.87 -3.04
C ALA A 441 -65.08 -42.19 -1.54
N SER A 442 -65.30 -43.44 -1.15
CA SER A 442 -65.24 -43.86 0.26
C SER A 442 -63.80 -44.00 0.77
N ARG A 443 -62.86 -44.41 -0.11
CA ARG A 443 -61.46 -44.68 0.23
C ARG A 443 -60.55 -43.46 0.16
N LEU A 444 -60.87 -42.44 -0.64
CA LEU A 444 -60.10 -41.19 -0.78
C LEU A 444 -60.79 -39.97 -0.14
N ARG A 445 -61.60 -40.17 0.91
CA ARG A 445 -62.19 -39.06 1.69
C ARG A 445 -61.09 -38.22 2.35
N GLY A 446 -61.09 -36.91 2.07
CA GLY A 446 -60.14 -35.94 2.63
C GLY A 446 -59.52 -35.00 1.58
N ALA A 447 -59.45 -35.42 0.31
CA ALA A 447 -59.04 -34.54 -0.79
C ALA A 447 -60.21 -33.61 -1.17
N GLY A 448 -59.95 -32.31 -1.25
CA GLY A 448 -60.95 -31.31 -1.64
C GLY A 448 -61.74 -31.71 -2.89
N ARG A 449 -63.06 -31.63 -2.80
CA ARG A 449 -64.08 -31.86 -3.85
C ARG A 449 -63.94 -33.19 -4.65
N PRO A 450 -64.37 -34.33 -4.08
CA PRO A 450 -64.42 -35.62 -4.78
C PRO A 450 -65.55 -35.74 -5.83
N ALA A 451 -66.32 -34.68 -6.09
CA ALA A 451 -67.65 -34.80 -6.71
C ALA A 451 -67.67 -35.01 -8.24
N ARG A 452 -66.59 -34.73 -8.98
CA ARG A 452 -66.62 -34.72 -10.47
C ARG A 452 -65.86 -35.85 -11.17
N TRP A 453 -65.05 -36.62 -10.46
CA TRP A 453 -64.14 -37.59 -11.07
C TRP A 453 -64.85 -38.87 -11.58
N GLY A 454 -66.04 -39.19 -11.07
CA GLY A 454 -66.77 -40.41 -11.44
C GLY A 454 -67.87 -40.25 -12.51
N TRP A 455 -68.33 -39.02 -12.83
CA TRP A 455 -69.53 -38.83 -13.66
C TRP A 455 -69.28 -39.10 -15.15
N GLY A 456 -68.15 -38.61 -15.70
CA GLY A 456 -67.84 -38.73 -17.13
C GLY A 456 -67.77 -40.16 -17.66
N PRO A 457 -66.92 -41.05 -17.08
CA PRO A 457 -66.79 -42.43 -17.54
C PRO A 457 -68.06 -43.25 -17.35
N ARG A 458 -68.83 -42.99 -16.28
CA ARG A 458 -70.13 -43.63 -16.03
C ARG A 458 -71.16 -43.23 -17.09
N ALA A 459 -71.27 -41.94 -17.39
CA ALA A 459 -72.17 -41.44 -18.43
C ALA A 459 -71.76 -41.97 -19.82
N ALA A 460 -70.46 -42.04 -20.10
CA ALA A 460 -69.93 -42.60 -21.36
C ALA A 460 -70.21 -44.12 -21.48
N ALA A 461 -70.01 -44.90 -20.41
CA ALA A 461 -70.31 -46.32 -20.40
C ALA A 461 -71.82 -46.61 -20.54
N LEU A 462 -72.68 -45.79 -19.91
CA LEU A 462 -74.13 -45.88 -20.08
C LEU A 462 -74.58 -45.50 -21.50
N GLY A 463 -74.00 -44.43 -22.07
CA GLY A 463 -74.27 -44.03 -23.46
C GLY A 463 -73.79 -45.08 -24.46
N GLY A 464 -72.61 -45.65 -24.24
CA GLY A 464 -72.08 -46.77 -25.02
C GLY A 464 -72.96 -48.01 -24.93
N ALA A 465 -73.43 -48.36 -23.72
CA ALA A 465 -74.33 -49.49 -23.52
C ALA A 465 -75.69 -49.30 -24.21
N ALA A 466 -76.29 -48.11 -24.14
CA ALA A 466 -77.52 -47.79 -24.85
C ALA A 466 -77.36 -47.91 -26.38
N ALA A 467 -76.24 -47.41 -26.92
CA ALA A 467 -75.90 -47.56 -28.33
C ALA A 467 -75.65 -49.02 -28.72
N GLY A 468 -74.98 -49.80 -27.87
CA GLY A 468 -74.73 -51.23 -28.08
C GLY A 468 -76.02 -52.06 -28.15
N VAL A 469 -77.00 -51.79 -27.27
CA VAL A 469 -78.32 -52.45 -27.32
C VAL A 469 -79.05 -52.09 -28.63
N ALA A 470 -79.02 -50.82 -29.05
CA ALA A 470 -79.64 -50.41 -30.31
C ALA A 470 -79.01 -51.10 -31.53
N VAL A 471 -77.67 -51.20 -31.57
CA VAL A 471 -76.94 -51.92 -32.61
C VAL A 471 -77.25 -53.42 -32.58
N ALA A 472 -77.35 -54.02 -31.39
CA ALA A 472 -77.73 -55.42 -31.24
C ALA A 472 -79.11 -55.68 -31.84
N TYR A 473 -80.10 -54.81 -31.58
CA TYR A 473 -81.45 -54.88 -32.14
C TYR A 473 -81.49 -54.68 -33.66
N ALA A 474 -80.55 -53.95 -34.25
CA ALA A 474 -80.46 -53.80 -35.71
C ALA A 474 -79.79 -55.00 -36.40
N VAL A 475 -78.66 -55.48 -35.88
CA VAL A 475 -77.76 -56.42 -36.59
C VAL A 475 -78.03 -57.89 -36.26
N GLY A 476 -78.44 -58.20 -35.03
CA GLY A 476 -78.73 -59.58 -34.62
C GLY A 476 -77.51 -60.48 -34.54
N PRO A 477 -76.49 -60.12 -33.74
CA PRO A 477 -75.28 -60.92 -33.64
C PRO A 477 -75.59 -62.30 -33.02
N PRO A 478 -74.86 -63.35 -33.43
CA PRO A 478 -74.92 -64.65 -32.77
C PRO A 478 -74.43 -64.56 -31.31
N LEU A 479 -74.94 -65.45 -30.45
CA LEU A 479 -74.71 -65.42 -29.00
C LEU A 479 -73.22 -65.53 -28.61
N TRP A 480 -72.41 -66.27 -29.37
CA TRP A 480 -70.99 -66.41 -29.10
C TRP A 480 -70.20 -65.10 -29.30
N LEU A 481 -70.56 -64.29 -30.32
CA LEU A 481 -69.97 -62.97 -30.53
C LEU A 481 -70.34 -62.01 -29.40
N SER A 482 -71.57 -62.13 -28.90
CA SER A 482 -72.08 -61.34 -27.78
C SER A 482 -71.34 -61.68 -26.48
N ALA A 483 -71.07 -62.97 -26.25
CA ALA A 483 -70.27 -63.44 -25.11
C ALA A 483 -68.80 -62.98 -25.18
N VAL A 484 -68.17 -63.07 -26.37
CA VAL A 484 -66.80 -62.56 -26.58
C VAL A 484 -66.75 -61.04 -26.42
N GLY A 485 -67.73 -60.31 -26.96
CA GLY A 485 -67.86 -58.86 -26.80
C GLY A 485 -68.00 -58.43 -25.34
N LEU A 486 -68.76 -59.18 -24.53
CA LEU A 486 -68.87 -58.95 -23.09
C LEU A 486 -67.54 -59.16 -22.36
N LEU A 487 -66.80 -60.24 -22.66
CA LEU A 487 -65.50 -60.51 -22.04
C LEU A 487 -64.46 -59.43 -22.41
N VAL A 488 -64.41 -59.03 -23.68
CA VAL A 488 -63.52 -57.95 -24.15
C VAL A 488 -63.93 -56.60 -23.53
N GLY A 489 -65.23 -56.30 -23.50
CA GLY A 489 -65.78 -55.09 -22.88
C GLY A 489 -65.47 -55.01 -21.39
N LEU A 490 -65.60 -56.13 -20.66
CA LEU A 490 -65.24 -56.23 -19.24
C LEU A 490 -63.73 -56.06 -19.03
N GLY A 491 -62.89 -56.66 -19.89
CA GLY A 491 -61.44 -56.49 -19.84
C GLY A 491 -61.00 -55.03 -20.05
N VAL A 492 -61.58 -54.35 -21.04
CA VAL A 492 -61.35 -52.91 -21.28
C VAL A 492 -61.88 -52.07 -20.11
N ALA A 493 -63.03 -52.41 -19.53
CA ALA A 493 -63.59 -51.73 -18.37
C ALA A 493 -62.70 -51.86 -17.12
N VAL A 494 -62.13 -53.05 -16.88
CA VAL A 494 -61.21 -53.28 -15.75
C VAL A 494 -59.88 -52.54 -15.95
N GLU A 495 -59.31 -52.55 -17.15
CA GLU A 495 -58.05 -51.83 -17.43
C GLU A 495 -58.24 -50.30 -17.38
N THR A 496 -59.36 -49.78 -17.89
CA THR A 496 -59.69 -48.35 -17.78
C THR A 496 -59.97 -47.95 -16.34
N ALA A 497 -60.67 -48.77 -15.55
CA ALA A 497 -60.84 -48.58 -14.12
C ALA A 497 -59.49 -48.56 -13.38
N ARG A 498 -58.56 -49.45 -13.73
CA ARG A 498 -57.20 -49.49 -13.16
C ARG A 498 -56.41 -48.21 -13.47
N ARG A 499 -56.49 -47.71 -14.70
CA ARG A 499 -55.83 -46.44 -15.10
C ARG A 499 -56.42 -45.24 -14.39
N LEU A 500 -57.75 -45.20 -14.25
CA LEU A 500 -58.42 -44.17 -13.46
C LEU A 500 -57.95 -44.24 -12.00
N TRP A 501 -58.01 -45.40 -11.36
CA TRP A 501 -57.54 -45.58 -9.99
C TRP A 501 -56.11 -45.06 -9.77
N ARG A 502 -55.16 -45.42 -10.65
CA ARG A 502 -53.79 -44.90 -10.60
C ARG A 502 -53.74 -43.37 -10.69
N ALA A 503 -54.45 -42.77 -11.65
CA ALA A 503 -54.47 -41.32 -11.82
C ALA A 503 -55.08 -40.56 -10.62
N ALA A 504 -56.08 -41.15 -9.95
CA ALA A 504 -56.60 -40.56 -8.71
C ALA A 504 -55.64 -40.72 -7.54
N ILE A 505 -54.96 -41.85 -7.41
CA ILE A 505 -53.90 -41.99 -6.42
C ILE A 505 -52.77 -41.01 -6.71
N ASP A 506 -52.37 -40.81 -7.96
CA ASP A 506 -51.28 -39.89 -8.29
C ASP A 506 -51.63 -38.44 -7.97
N SER A 507 -52.88 -38.02 -8.21
CA SER A 507 -53.36 -36.69 -7.81
C SER A 507 -53.55 -36.57 -6.29
N TRP A 508 -53.98 -37.64 -5.61
CA TRP A 508 -54.07 -37.68 -4.16
C TRP A 508 -52.69 -37.71 -3.48
N ALA A 509 -51.72 -38.46 -4.01
CA ALA A 509 -50.35 -38.54 -3.53
C ALA A 509 -49.59 -37.23 -3.78
N ALA A 510 -49.89 -36.53 -4.88
CA ALA A 510 -49.39 -35.18 -5.12
C ALA A 510 -49.84 -34.19 -4.03
N PHE A 511 -51.01 -34.42 -3.42
CA PHE A 511 -51.49 -33.64 -2.27
C PHE A 511 -50.78 -34.03 -0.95
N HIS A 512 -50.31 -35.28 -0.81
CA HIS A 512 -49.62 -35.80 0.38
C HIS A 512 -48.08 -35.77 0.27
N ALA A 513 -47.55 -35.29 -0.85
CA ALA A 513 -46.24 -34.67 -1.03
C ALA A 513 -44.97 -35.45 -0.61
N THR A 514 -44.89 -36.78 -0.82
CA THR A 514 -43.65 -37.56 -0.59
C THR A 514 -42.42 -37.00 -1.32
N ALA A 515 -42.62 -36.49 -2.55
CA ALA A 515 -41.59 -35.81 -3.32
C ALA A 515 -41.12 -34.49 -2.68
N ALA A 516 -42.01 -33.77 -1.99
CA ALA A 516 -41.65 -32.55 -1.27
C ALA A 516 -40.86 -32.88 0.01
N LEU A 517 -41.22 -33.97 0.72
CA LEU A 517 -40.45 -34.48 1.86
C LEU A 517 -39.05 -34.92 1.45
N ARG A 518 -38.88 -35.64 0.34
CA ARG A 518 -37.55 -36.01 -0.18
C ARG A 518 -36.73 -34.78 -0.58
N LYS A 519 -37.37 -33.76 -1.18
CA LYS A 519 -36.70 -32.48 -1.47
C LYS A 519 -36.30 -31.74 -0.20
N ALA A 520 -37.13 -31.80 0.85
CA ALA A 520 -36.82 -31.21 2.15
C ALA A 520 -35.64 -31.93 2.82
N LEU A 521 -35.62 -33.27 2.80
CA LEU A 521 -34.49 -34.08 3.31
C LEU A 521 -33.18 -33.74 2.59
N ALA A 522 -33.20 -33.66 1.26
CA ALA A 522 -32.03 -33.26 0.47
C ALA A 522 -31.59 -31.82 0.80
N GLY A 523 -32.54 -30.90 1.03
CA GLY A 523 -32.25 -29.54 1.47
C GLY A 523 -31.62 -29.47 2.85
N LEU A 524 -32.11 -30.26 3.81
CA LEU A 524 -31.55 -30.37 5.17
C LEU A 524 -30.14 -30.96 5.16
N ASP A 525 -29.89 -32.01 4.37
CA ASP A 525 -28.55 -32.61 4.24
C ASP A 525 -27.56 -31.64 3.55
N ALA A 526 -28.02 -30.86 2.57
CA ALA A 526 -27.21 -29.80 1.96
C ALA A 526 -26.89 -28.67 2.96
N LEU A 527 -27.82 -28.28 3.82
CA LEU A 527 -27.59 -27.30 4.89
C LEU A 527 -26.62 -27.83 5.94
N LEU A 528 -26.71 -29.12 6.28
CA LEU A 528 -25.76 -29.77 7.18
C LEU A 528 -24.35 -29.81 6.58
N ALA A 529 -24.23 -30.10 5.28
CA ALA A 529 -22.96 -30.04 4.57
C ALA A 529 -22.40 -28.60 4.46
N GLU A 530 -23.27 -27.59 4.25
CA GLU A 530 -22.89 -26.18 4.33
C GLU A 530 -22.38 -25.82 5.74
N ALA A 531 -23.07 -26.26 6.79
CA ALA A 531 -22.65 -26.05 8.18
C ALA A 531 -21.29 -26.69 8.47
N VAL A 532 -21.05 -27.96 8.11
CA VAL A 532 -19.76 -28.62 8.34
C VAL A 532 -18.62 -27.91 7.60
N ARG A 533 -18.87 -27.39 6.39
CA ARG A 533 -17.86 -26.62 5.63
C ARG A 533 -17.57 -25.25 6.22
N GLU A 534 -18.58 -24.56 6.74
CA GLU A 534 -18.39 -23.27 7.41
C GLU A 534 -17.71 -23.46 8.79
N HIS A 535 -17.86 -24.63 9.42
CA HIS A 535 -17.16 -25.00 10.66
C HIS A 535 -15.74 -25.57 10.45
N TRP A 536 -15.29 -25.75 9.21
CA TRP A 536 -13.90 -26.13 8.95
C TRP A 536 -12.97 -24.94 9.20
N ALA A 537 -11.92 -25.18 9.99
CA ALA A 537 -10.86 -24.22 10.31
C ALA A 537 -11.38 -22.86 10.82
N VAL A 538 -12.42 -22.84 11.66
CA VAL A 538 -13.08 -21.60 12.10
C VAL A 538 -12.11 -20.64 12.79
N GLU A 539 -11.28 -21.15 13.70
CA GLU A 539 -10.30 -20.33 14.43
C GLU A 539 -9.25 -19.77 13.48
N GLU A 540 -8.71 -20.59 12.58
CA GLU A 540 -7.70 -20.18 11.59
C GLU A 540 -8.28 -19.20 10.57
N ARG A 541 -9.54 -19.38 10.16
CA ARG A 541 -10.25 -18.48 9.25
C ARG A 541 -10.59 -17.14 9.90
N LEU A 542 -11.07 -17.15 11.14
CA LEU A 542 -11.29 -15.94 11.92
C LEU A 542 -9.98 -15.21 12.15
N HIS A 543 -8.93 -15.93 12.55
CA HIS A 543 -7.59 -15.37 12.72
C HIS A 543 -7.06 -14.76 11.42
N CYS A 544 -7.20 -15.45 10.28
CA CYS A 544 -6.82 -14.91 8.98
C CYS A 544 -7.65 -13.68 8.60
N ALA A 545 -8.95 -13.68 8.85
CA ALA A 545 -9.84 -12.56 8.55
C ALA A 545 -9.49 -11.34 9.41
N ASP A 546 -9.26 -11.53 10.71
CA ASP A 546 -8.88 -10.47 11.65
C ASP A 546 -7.48 -9.94 11.36
N ALA A 547 -6.51 -10.81 11.08
CA ALA A 547 -5.17 -10.43 10.65
C ALA A 547 -5.23 -9.63 9.34
N ALA A 548 -6.00 -10.08 8.34
CA ALA A 548 -6.19 -9.37 7.08
C ALA A 548 -6.86 -8.00 7.28
N ARG A 549 -7.85 -7.88 8.18
CA ARG A 549 -8.45 -6.58 8.54
C ARG A 549 -7.47 -5.67 9.25
N SER A 550 -6.66 -6.20 10.17
CA SER A 550 -5.64 -5.43 10.89
C SER A 550 -4.59 -4.89 9.92
N VAL A 551 -4.09 -5.74 9.00
CA VAL A 551 -3.19 -5.33 7.91
C VAL A 551 -3.86 -4.26 7.04
N ALA A 552 -5.11 -4.44 6.63
CA ALA A 552 -5.83 -3.45 5.83
C ALA A 552 -6.04 -2.12 6.58
N GLY A 553 -6.27 -2.17 7.90
CA GLY A 553 -6.36 -0.97 8.75
C GLY A 553 -5.04 -0.21 8.79
N MET A 554 -3.93 -0.90 9.03
CA MET A 554 -2.60 -0.31 9.05
C MET A 554 -2.22 0.27 7.69
N LEU A 555 -2.48 -0.43 6.57
CA LEU A 555 -2.23 0.09 5.22
C LEU A 555 -3.05 1.35 4.88
N ARG A 556 -4.28 1.47 5.41
CA ARG A 556 -5.08 2.69 5.27
C ARG A 556 -4.54 3.83 6.14
N ALA A 557 -4.09 3.54 7.35
CA ALA A 557 -3.51 4.53 8.24
C ALA A 557 -2.19 5.09 7.67
N THR A 558 -1.33 4.23 7.10
CA THR A 558 -0.11 4.68 6.41
C THR A 558 -0.42 5.48 5.15
N ALA A 559 -1.44 5.08 4.37
CA ALA A 559 -1.90 5.86 3.21
C ALA A 559 -2.47 7.23 3.63
N ALA A 560 -3.17 7.31 4.76
CA ALA A 560 -3.69 8.57 5.29
C ALA A 560 -2.57 9.49 5.79
N ALA A 561 -1.54 8.93 6.47
CA ALA A 561 -0.37 9.69 6.89
C ALA A 561 0.40 10.24 5.68
N ALA A 562 0.62 9.42 4.64
CA ALA A 562 1.28 9.87 3.41
C ALA A 562 0.47 10.96 2.68
N ALA A 563 -0.86 10.83 2.61
CA ALA A 563 -1.73 11.84 2.02
C ALA A 563 -1.73 13.15 2.82
N ALA A 564 -1.66 13.08 4.15
CA ALA A 564 -1.58 14.26 5.01
C ALA A 564 -0.25 15.03 4.80
N GLU A 565 0.87 14.33 4.60
CA GLU A 565 2.15 14.95 4.25
C GLU A 565 2.17 15.57 2.85
N ALA A 566 1.27 15.13 1.95
CA ALA A 566 1.16 15.69 0.61
C ALA A 566 0.40 17.03 0.56
N VAL A 567 -0.35 17.39 1.63
CA VAL A 567 -1.05 18.66 1.72
C VAL A 567 -0.05 19.78 1.99
N PRO A 568 0.03 20.82 1.16
CA PRO A 568 0.89 21.96 1.44
C PRO A 568 0.46 22.63 2.74
N GLU A 569 1.40 22.87 3.67
CA GLU A 569 1.15 23.83 4.74
C GLU A 569 0.86 25.18 4.07
N PRO A 570 -0.24 25.87 4.42
CA PRO A 570 -0.49 27.20 3.89
C PRO A 570 0.68 28.10 4.29
N GLU A 571 1.29 28.75 3.29
CA GLU A 571 2.36 29.73 3.47
C GLU A 571 1.95 30.69 4.60
N ARG A 572 2.61 30.62 5.75
CA ARG A 572 2.58 31.73 6.69
C ARG A 572 3.20 32.90 5.92
N PRO A 573 2.46 34.00 5.69
CA PRO A 573 3.01 35.13 4.96
C PRO A 573 4.27 35.60 5.67
N THR A 574 5.39 35.48 4.99
CA THR A 574 6.62 36.18 5.33
C THR A 574 6.29 37.66 5.24
N VAL A 575 6.14 38.31 6.39
CA VAL A 575 6.01 39.76 6.47
C VAL A 575 7.36 40.35 6.11
N THR A 576 7.58 40.59 4.82
CA THR A 576 8.59 41.52 4.31
C THR A 576 7.87 42.74 3.77
N GLY A 577 7.77 43.76 4.62
CA GLY A 577 7.20 45.06 4.27
C GLY A 577 7.46 46.05 5.38
N ALA A 578 8.53 46.83 5.25
CA ALA A 578 8.96 47.88 6.17
C ALA A 578 7.85 48.89 6.49
N LEU A 579 7.72 49.27 7.78
CA LEU A 579 7.25 50.57 8.25
C LEU A 579 7.47 50.73 9.77
N GLY A 580 8.46 51.58 10.14
CA GLY A 580 8.47 52.42 11.36
C GLY A 580 8.83 51.79 12.72
N PRO A 581 9.69 52.43 13.55
CA PRO A 581 9.94 52.01 14.92
C PRO A 581 8.95 52.68 15.88
N GLU A 582 8.05 51.91 16.50
CA GLU A 582 7.34 52.31 17.72
C GLU A 582 7.37 51.12 18.70
N PRO A 583 7.64 51.36 20.00
CA PRO A 583 7.78 50.28 20.98
C PRO A 583 6.39 49.87 21.48
N LEU A 584 6.03 48.59 21.32
CA LEU A 584 4.85 48.03 21.97
C LEU A 584 5.25 46.84 22.84
N ASP A 585 4.63 46.84 24.01
CA ASP A 585 4.97 46.12 25.22
C ASP A 585 4.97 44.59 25.07
N ALA A 586 5.90 43.98 25.81
CA ALA A 586 5.95 42.55 26.04
C ALA A 586 4.88 42.16 27.07
N ASP A 587 3.70 41.75 26.61
CA ASP A 587 2.76 40.88 27.34
C ASP A 587 1.50 40.61 26.48
N ASP A 588 1.58 39.68 25.51
CA ASP A 588 0.36 38.98 25.02
C ASP A 588 0.64 37.65 24.28
N TRP A 589 1.66 36.89 24.73
CA TRP A 589 2.01 35.58 24.14
C TRP A 589 1.41 34.37 24.88
N LEU A 590 0.44 34.59 25.78
CA LEU A 590 -0.16 33.53 26.61
C LEU A 590 -1.66 33.28 26.39
N ALA A 591 -2.24 33.75 25.27
CA ALA A 591 -3.63 33.45 24.91
C ALA A 591 -3.76 32.78 23.53
N SER A 592 -3.02 31.71 23.28
CA SER A 592 -3.38 30.73 22.24
C SER A 592 -3.92 29.47 22.90
N THR A 593 -5.20 29.53 23.26
CA THR A 593 -5.96 28.35 23.69
C THR A 593 -6.22 27.44 22.48
N SER A 594 -5.69 26.23 22.59
CA SER A 594 -6.22 24.96 22.07
C SER A 594 -7.65 25.04 21.50
N VAL A 595 -7.82 24.59 20.26
CA VAL A 595 -9.13 24.20 19.73
C VAL A 595 -9.00 22.82 19.07
N LEU A 596 -9.16 21.80 19.91
CA LEU A 596 -9.72 20.50 19.56
C LEU A 596 -11.03 20.36 20.35
N GLU A 597 -12.03 19.73 19.72
CA GLU A 597 -13.41 19.41 20.19
C GLU A 597 -14.45 20.56 20.09
N THR A 598 -15.70 20.39 19.63
CA THR A 598 -16.49 19.29 19.00
C THR A 598 -17.80 19.89 18.45
N ASP A 599 -18.37 19.25 17.41
CA ASP A 599 -19.79 19.15 16.98
C ASP A 599 -20.78 20.33 17.03
N ALA A 600 -21.41 20.64 15.88
CA ALA A 600 -22.85 20.44 15.65
C ALA A 600 -23.32 21.03 14.29
N PHE A 601 -24.20 20.27 13.62
CA PHE A 601 -24.88 20.58 12.35
C PHE A 601 -25.72 21.88 12.36
N ALA A 602 -25.61 22.68 11.30
CA ALA A 602 -26.72 23.47 10.74
C ALA A 602 -26.45 23.85 9.28
N VAL A 603 -27.30 23.37 8.37
CA VAL A 603 -27.46 23.90 7.00
C VAL A 603 -28.29 25.18 7.09
N PRO A 604 -27.96 26.22 6.31
CA PRO A 604 -28.94 26.68 5.34
C PRO A 604 -28.36 26.93 3.94
N ASP A 605 -29.30 26.84 3.02
CA ASP A 605 -29.24 26.85 1.57
C ASP A 605 -29.29 28.28 0.99
N ASP A 606 -28.73 28.39 -0.22
CA ASP A 606 -28.90 29.40 -1.28
C ASP A 606 -28.53 30.88 -1.12
N GLY A 607 -27.72 31.34 -2.09
CA GLY A 607 -27.46 32.76 -2.39
C GLY A 607 -26.25 32.98 -3.31
N ASP A 608 -26.40 32.62 -4.59
CA ASP A 608 -25.49 32.92 -5.71
C ASP A 608 -24.83 34.31 -5.64
N SER A 609 -23.48 34.38 -5.65
CA SER A 609 -22.72 35.53 -6.19
C SER A 609 -21.25 35.17 -6.51
N ASP A 610 -21.01 34.96 -7.81
CA ASP A 610 -19.93 35.62 -8.57
C ASP A 610 -18.45 35.20 -8.35
N TRP A 611 -18.15 33.94 -8.67
CA TRP A 611 -16.78 33.39 -8.81
C TRP A 611 -16.18 33.57 -10.22
N ALA A 612 -16.75 34.42 -11.08
CA ALA A 612 -16.39 34.55 -12.50
C ALA A 612 -15.66 35.86 -12.86
N SER A 613 -14.99 36.52 -11.91
CA SER A 613 -14.24 37.77 -12.14
C SER A 613 -12.71 37.66 -11.99
N ALA A 614 -12.17 36.45 -11.80
CA ALA A 614 -10.72 36.21 -11.71
C ALA A 614 -10.02 35.86 -13.05
N TYR A 615 -10.75 35.76 -14.17
CA TYR A 615 -10.20 35.37 -15.47
C TYR A 615 -10.70 36.23 -16.64
N ALA A 616 -10.53 37.54 -16.55
CA ALA A 616 -10.73 38.46 -17.68
C ALA A 616 -9.40 39.11 -18.10
N TRP A 617 -8.57 38.36 -18.83
CA TRP A 617 -7.49 38.96 -19.62
C TRP A 617 -8.09 39.54 -20.91
N GLN A 618 -7.95 40.86 -21.07
CA GLN A 618 -8.35 41.60 -22.25
C GLN A 618 -7.36 41.34 -23.38
N ASP A 619 -7.84 40.72 -24.45
CA ASP A 619 -7.21 40.73 -25.77
C ASP A 619 -7.81 41.87 -26.62
N GLY A 620 -6.94 42.63 -27.29
CA GLY A 620 -7.38 43.51 -28.38
C GLY A 620 -6.32 44.50 -28.88
N ALA A 621 -5.59 44.12 -29.95
CA ALA A 621 -5.30 44.90 -31.19
C ALA A 621 -4.01 44.34 -31.86
N SER A 622 -4.09 43.46 -32.85
CA SER A 622 -4.20 43.71 -34.31
C SER A 622 -3.12 44.61 -34.93
N TRP A 623 -2.24 44.04 -35.76
CA TRP A 623 -2.17 44.19 -37.24
C TRP A 623 -0.80 43.76 -37.79
N SER A 624 -0.84 43.09 -38.94
CA SER A 624 0.30 42.66 -39.76
C SER A 624 0.67 43.73 -40.79
N GLU A 625 1.98 43.90 -41.07
CA GLU A 625 2.66 43.87 -42.40
C GLU A 625 3.92 44.79 -42.50
N PRO A 626 4.85 44.50 -43.46
CA PRO A 626 6.28 44.85 -43.39
C PRO A 626 6.71 46.03 -44.29
N GLY A 627 7.89 46.61 -44.01
CA GLY A 627 8.59 47.52 -44.93
C GLY A 627 9.89 48.14 -44.36
N GLU A 628 11.04 47.83 -44.98
CA GLU A 628 12.27 48.66 -44.96
C GLU A 628 12.18 49.77 -46.06
N PRO A 629 13.13 50.73 -46.25
CA PRO A 629 14.43 51.00 -45.57
C PRO A 629 14.71 52.51 -45.23
N GLY A 630 15.80 52.77 -44.51
CA GLY A 630 16.65 53.97 -44.73
C GLY A 630 16.96 54.85 -43.51
N GLY A 631 18.25 54.97 -43.18
CA GLY A 631 18.76 56.04 -42.30
C GLY A 631 20.08 55.69 -41.61
N GLN A 632 21.20 56.08 -42.22
CA GLN A 632 22.56 55.95 -41.68
C GLN A 632 22.76 56.73 -40.36
N GLY A 633 23.46 56.10 -39.42
CA GLY A 633 24.09 56.74 -38.27
C GLY A 633 25.10 55.78 -37.64
N GLU A 634 26.39 55.98 -37.93
CA GLU A 634 27.52 55.31 -37.27
C GLU A 634 27.50 55.57 -35.75
N SER A 635 27.61 54.53 -34.93
CA SER A 635 28.53 54.43 -33.77
C SER A 635 28.24 53.20 -32.91
N ALA A 636 29.31 52.51 -32.49
CA ALA A 636 29.43 51.50 -31.44
C ALA A 636 28.61 50.19 -31.60
N GLY A 637 29.30 49.08 -31.79
CA GLY A 637 28.70 47.75 -31.82
C GLY A 637 27.90 47.42 -30.55
N PRO A 638 26.76 46.74 -30.65
CA PRO A 638 25.96 46.38 -29.49
C PRO A 638 26.70 45.32 -28.67
N ALA A 639 26.91 45.62 -27.38
CA ALA A 639 27.20 44.62 -26.38
C ALA A 639 26.09 43.56 -26.43
N ASP A 640 26.49 42.28 -26.43
CA ASP A 640 25.58 41.14 -26.46
C ASP A 640 24.54 41.25 -25.32
N PRO A 641 23.23 41.30 -25.61
CA PRO A 641 22.17 41.32 -24.58
C PRO A 641 22.09 40.04 -23.74
N TRP A 642 22.93 39.04 -24.04
CA TRP A 642 23.07 37.77 -23.32
C TRP A 642 24.06 37.83 -22.16
N ALA A 643 24.93 38.84 -22.11
CA ALA A 643 25.89 38.99 -21.00
C ALA A 643 25.18 39.31 -19.66
N ASP A 644 24.00 39.91 -19.70
CA ASP A 644 23.30 40.43 -18.52
C ASP A 644 22.53 39.34 -17.72
N ARG A 645 22.20 38.18 -18.34
CA ARG A 645 21.50 37.07 -17.65
C ARG A 645 22.42 36.12 -16.87
N THR A 646 23.73 36.17 -17.09
CA THR A 646 24.72 35.33 -16.39
C THR A 646 25.50 36.10 -15.31
N ALA A 647 25.17 37.38 -15.11
CA ALA A 647 25.88 38.31 -14.22
C ALA A 647 25.92 37.92 -12.73
N GLY A 648 25.21 36.84 -12.33
CA GLY A 648 25.22 36.30 -10.97
C GLY A 648 25.77 34.88 -10.79
N VAL A 649 25.94 34.09 -11.87
CA VAL A 649 26.31 32.66 -11.75
C VAL A 649 27.84 32.49 -11.78
N PRO A 650 28.46 31.76 -10.83
CA PRO A 650 29.91 31.53 -10.82
C PRO A 650 30.38 30.83 -12.09
N ARG A 651 31.51 31.26 -12.65
CA ARG A 651 32.02 30.76 -13.96
C ARG A 651 32.39 29.28 -13.96
N TRP A 652 32.71 28.75 -12.79
CA TRP A 652 33.08 27.36 -12.60
C TRP A 652 31.87 26.43 -12.44
N LEU A 653 30.65 26.97 -12.30
CA LEU A 653 29.43 26.20 -12.06
C LEU A 653 28.52 26.24 -13.28
N ASP A 654 28.24 25.06 -13.83
CA ASP A 654 27.15 24.86 -14.78
C ASP A 654 25.98 24.21 -14.05
N ARG A 655 24.77 24.76 -14.20
CA ARG A 655 23.54 24.17 -13.69
C ARG A 655 22.72 23.58 -14.82
N GLU A 656 22.38 22.31 -14.68
CA GLU A 656 21.44 21.62 -15.55
C GLU A 656 20.19 21.26 -14.75
N ASN A 657 19.22 22.17 -14.80
CA ASN A 657 17.96 22.00 -14.10
C ASN A 657 17.04 21.10 -14.93
N GLY A 658 16.75 19.91 -14.41
CA GLY A 658 15.79 18.99 -15.02
C GLY A 658 14.35 19.45 -14.81
N GLU A 659 13.47 19.20 -15.79
CA GLU A 659 12.02 19.41 -15.63
C GLU A 659 11.32 18.22 -14.95
N GLY A 660 12.06 17.12 -14.73
CA GLY A 660 11.53 15.86 -14.24
C GLY A 660 11.14 14.93 -15.39
N GLY A 661 11.76 13.76 -15.45
CA GLY A 661 11.49 12.78 -16.49
C GLY A 661 10.22 11.95 -16.24
N PRO A 662 9.78 11.14 -17.22
CA PRO A 662 8.51 10.42 -17.16
C PRO A 662 8.44 9.35 -16.05
N GLU A 663 9.59 8.87 -15.56
CA GLU A 663 9.65 7.82 -14.53
C GLU A 663 9.85 8.38 -13.12
N LEU A 664 10.05 9.70 -12.96
CA LEU A 664 10.34 10.36 -11.68
C LEU A 664 9.36 9.99 -10.57
N VAL A 665 8.06 10.22 -10.81
CA VAL A 665 7.01 9.98 -9.81
C VAL A 665 6.86 8.48 -9.51
N ALA A 666 7.06 7.62 -10.52
CA ALA A 666 6.95 6.18 -10.35
C ALA A 666 8.11 5.61 -9.52
N VAL A 667 9.34 6.10 -9.74
CA VAL A 667 10.52 5.69 -8.96
C VAL A 667 10.42 6.20 -7.53
N LEU A 668 10.03 7.45 -7.31
CA LEU A 668 9.80 7.98 -5.96
C LEU A 668 8.71 7.20 -5.21
N ALA A 669 7.56 6.93 -5.83
CA ALA A 669 6.52 6.10 -5.21
C ALA A 669 7.00 4.66 -4.94
N GLY A 670 7.88 4.15 -5.80
CA GLY A 670 8.58 2.89 -5.59
C GLY A 670 9.48 2.92 -4.35
N ASP A 671 10.31 3.95 -4.18
CA ASP A 671 11.17 4.14 -3.02
C ASP A 671 10.35 4.24 -1.71
N LEU A 672 9.22 4.95 -1.75
CA LEU A 672 8.27 5.01 -0.64
C LEU A 672 7.67 3.64 -0.28
N THR A 673 7.43 2.80 -1.30
CA THR A 673 6.93 1.44 -1.11
C THR A 673 7.96 0.55 -0.41
N ASP A 674 9.23 0.66 -0.79
CA ASP A 674 10.32 -0.06 -0.13
C ASP A 674 10.49 0.40 1.31
N ALA A 675 10.44 1.72 1.56
CA ALA A 675 10.45 2.28 2.91
C ALA A 675 9.34 1.68 3.78
N ALA A 676 8.11 1.60 3.26
CA ALA A 676 6.99 1.01 3.98
C ALA A 676 7.19 -0.49 4.24
N MET A 677 7.74 -1.24 3.28
CA MET A 677 8.05 -2.66 3.47
C MET A 677 9.08 -2.88 4.57
N VAL A 678 10.15 -2.07 4.63
CA VAL A 678 11.15 -2.08 5.70
C VAL A 678 10.53 -1.68 7.04
N ALA A 679 9.63 -0.68 7.06
CA ALA A 679 8.93 -0.26 8.27
C ALA A 679 8.04 -1.36 8.87
N MET A 680 7.42 -2.16 7.99
CA MET A 680 6.42 -3.17 8.35
C MET A 680 7.02 -4.52 8.77
N GLU A 681 8.32 -4.76 8.57
CA GLU A 681 8.97 -6.02 8.95
C GLU A 681 8.68 -6.46 10.41
N PRO A 682 8.77 -5.59 11.44
CA PRO A 682 8.45 -5.99 12.82
C PRO A 682 6.95 -6.25 13.03
N TYR A 683 6.09 -5.58 12.24
CA TYR A 683 4.64 -5.78 12.28
C TYR A 683 4.27 -7.17 11.75
N TRP A 684 4.92 -7.62 10.68
CA TRP A 684 4.73 -8.98 10.17
C TRP A 684 5.13 -10.03 11.21
N GLY A 685 6.25 -9.83 11.89
CA GLY A 685 6.63 -10.70 13.01
C GLY A 685 5.61 -10.69 14.16
N ALA A 686 4.86 -9.60 14.36
CA ALA A 686 3.76 -9.55 15.33
C ALA A 686 2.48 -10.22 14.82
N VAL A 687 2.15 -10.09 13.53
CA VAL A 687 1.03 -10.79 12.88
C VAL A 687 1.25 -12.30 12.92
N GLU A 688 2.46 -12.78 12.59
CA GLU A 688 2.84 -14.20 12.64
C GLU A 688 2.71 -14.79 14.06
N ARG A 689 2.92 -13.98 15.10
CA ARG A 689 2.74 -14.37 16.51
C ARG A 689 1.32 -14.17 17.05
N GLY A 690 0.38 -13.67 16.23
CA GLY A 690 -0.97 -13.31 16.66
C GLY A 690 -1.06 -12.15 17.65
N GLN A 691 -0.04 -11.29 17.67
CA GLN A 691 0.11 -10.15 18.58
C GLN A 691 -0.06 -8.79 17.86
N ALA A 692 -0.67 -8.79 16.68
CA ALA A 692 -0.99 -7.59 15.92
C ALA A 692 -2.13 -6.79 16.58
N GLY A 693 -1.81 -6.08 17.67
CA GLY A 693 -2.72 -5.18 18.38
C GLY A 693 -2.47 -3.70 18.05
N ALA A 694 -3.31 -2.82 18.60
CA ALA A 694 -3.24 -1.37 18.36
C ALA A 694 -1.86 -0.74 18.65
N LEU A 695 -1.13 -1.28 19.62
CA LEU A 695 0.21 -0.80 19.98
C LEU A 695 1.28 -1.20 18.93
N ALA A 696 1.13 -2.36 18.27
CA ALA A 696 1.98 -2.73 17.15
C ALA A 696 1.72 -1.82 15.94
N VAL A 697 0.44 -1.50 15.67
CA VAL A 697 0.04 -0.57 14.60
C VAL A 697 0.64 0.82 14.82
N ARG A 698 0.50 1.41 16.02
CA ARG A 698 1.06 2.74 16.32
C ARG A 698 2.58 2.81 16.15
N ARG A 699 3.32 1.81 16.62
CA ARG A 699 4.79 1.75 16.44
C ARG A 699 5.18 1.69 14.97
N THR A 700 4.41 0.97 14.16
CA THR A 700 4.65 0.91 12.71
C THR A 700 4.32 2.23 12.03
N GLU A 701 3.23 2.90 12.41
CA GLU A 701 2.91 4.25 11.91
C GLU A 701 4.01 5.26 12.23
N GLU A 702 4.54 5.28 13.45
CA GLU A 702 5.67 6.12 13.85
C GLU A 702 6.91 5.81 12.99
N ARG A 703 7.25 4.52 12.84
CA ARG A 703 8.40 4.10 12.02
C ARG A 703 8.25 4.43 10.53
N VAL A 704 7.03 4.33 9.98
CA VAL A 704 6.74 4.75 8.60
C VAL A 704 7.00 6.25 8.47
N ARG A 705 6.49 7.07 9.39
CA ARG A 705 6.72 8.52 9.38
C ARG A 705 8.22 8.87 9.46
N ASP A 706 8.97 8.18 10.31
CA ASP A 706 10.42 8.38 10.43
C ASP A 706 11.14 8.06 9.10
N LEU A 707 10.76 6.97 8.43
CA LEU A 707 11.34 6.61 7.12
C LEU A 707 10.90 7.54 6.00
N LEU A 708 9.66 8.04 5.99
CA LEU A 708 9.21 9.08 5.06
C LEU A 708 10.00 10.38 5.25
N SER A 709 10.24 10.78 6.50
CA SER A 709 11.06 11.95 6.81
C SER A 709 12.51 11.77 6.35
N THR A 710 13.05 10.55 6.51
CA THR A 710 14.40 10.18 6.05
C THR A 710 14.48 10.21 4.53
N ALA A 711 13.46 9.70 3.83
CA ALA A 711 13.34 9.74 2.37
C ALA A 711 13.32 11.18 1.84
N ARG A 712 12.51 12.05 2.46
CA ARG A 712 12.43 13.47 2.10
C ARG A 712 13.76 14.18 2.30
N ARG A 713 14.44 13.90 3.42
CA ARG A 713 15.77 14.47 3.71
C ARG A 713 16.81 13.99 2.70
N HIS A 714 16.81 12.70 2.37
CA HIS A 714 17.69 12.13 1.35
C HIS A 714 17.49 12.80 -0.01
N LEU A 715 16.22 12.97 -0.43
CA LEU A 715 15.87 13.66 -1.67
C LEU A 715 16.35 15.13 -1.70
N GLN A 716 16.34 15.82 -0.56
CA GLN A 716 16.84 17.19 -0.44
C GLN A 716 18.37 17.27 -0.58
N HIS A 717 19.12 16.37 0.05
CA HIS A 717 20.58 16.46 0.14
C HIS A 717 21.29 15.73 -1.02
N ASN A 718 20.85 14.52 -1.35
CA ASN A 718 21.51 13.65 -2.33
C ASN A 718 20.86 13.71 -3.73
N GLY A 719 19.73 14.40 -3.87
CA GLY A 719 18.98 14.51 -5.12
C GLY A 719 18.22 13.22 -5.47
N VAL A 720 17.64 13.19 -6.67
CA VAL A 720 16.79 12.07 -7.12
C VAL A 720 17.61 10.87 -7.62
N LEU A 721 18.79 11.11 -8.19
CA LEU A 721 19.57 10.05 -8.82
C LEU A 721 20.10 9.03 -7.82
N ALA A 722 20.52 9.46 -6.64
CA ALA A 722 21.01 8.56 -5.59
C ALA A 722 19.85 7.77 -4.94
N PRO A 723 19.94 6.44 -4.86
CA PRO A 723 18.93 5.65 -4.15
C PRO A 723 18.94 5.94 -2.64
N PRO A 724 17.77 6.00 -1.98
CA PRO A 724 17.72 6.08 -0.54
C PRO A 724 18.20 4.77 0.11
N PRO A 725 18.63 4.79 1.38
CA PRO A 725 19.27 3.65 2.04
C PRO A 725 18.37 2.41 2.21
N PHE A 726 17.05 2.56 2.07
CA PHE A 726 16.08 1.48 2.16
C PHE A 726 15.59 1.00 0.78
N ALA A 727 16.10 1.57 -0.32
CA ALA A 727 15.74 1.10 -1.66
C ALA A 727 16.26 -0.32 -1.89
N ALA A 728 15.42 -1.18 -2.45
CA ALA A 728 15.74 -2.57 -2.66
C ALA A 728 16.68 -2.78 -3.87
N ASP A 729 17.79 -3.49 -3.64
CA ASP A 729 18.87 -3.72 -4.61
C ASP A 729 18.44 -4.36 -5.94
N HIS A 730 17.30 -5.06 -5.97
CA HIS A 730 16.81 -5.77 -7.15
C HIS A 730 16.13 -4.85 -8.17
N ARG A 731 15.81 -3.59 -7.81
CA ARG A 731 15.18 -2.63 -8.73
C ARG A 731 16.26 -1.81 -9.41
N THR A 732 16.33 -1.93 -10.74
CA THR A 732 17.22 -1.08 -11.54
C THR A 732 16.67 0.35 -11.51
N ARG A 733 17.35 1.26 -10.83
CA ARG A 733 16.96 2.68 -10.78
C ARG A 733 17.12 3.28 -12.17
N ALA A 734 16.16 4.11 -12.57
CA ALA A 734 16.21 4.81 -13.84
C ALA A 734 17.35 5.83 -13.88
N GLY A 735 17.88 6.12 -15.06
CA GLY A 735 19.00 7.04 -15.24
C GLY A 735 18.62 8.51 -15.37
N SER A 736 19.59 9.37 -15.69
CA SER A 736 19.41 10.84 -15.66
C SER A 736 18.33 11.33 -16.60
N ALA A 737 18.21 10.73 -17.79
CA ALA A 737 17.19 11.10 -18.78
C ALA A 737 15.76 10.80 -18.31
N ASN A 738 15.56 9.72 -17.54
CA ASN A 738 14.23 9.28 -17.10
C ASN A 738 13.79 9.92 -15.78
N LEU A 739 14.75 10.33 -14.94
CA LEU A 739 14.47 10.96 -13.64
C LEU A 739 14.54 12.48 -13.69
N LEU A 740 15.60 13.05 -14.28
CA LEU A 740 15.80 14.50 -14.39
C LEU A 740 15.32 15.06 -15.72
N GLY A 741 15.33 14.24 -16.80
CA GLY A 741 15.13 14.75 -18.16
C GLY A 741 16.40 15.29 -18.81
N THR A 742 17.57 14.96 -18.24
CA THR A 742 18.89 15.49 -18.66
C THR A 742 19.76 14.43 -19.33
N ASP A 743 20.64 14.85 -20.25
CA ASP A 743 21.48 13.94 -21.04
C ASP A 743 22.75 13.54 -20.24
N PRO A 744 23.03 12.23 -20.04
CA PRO A 744 24.22 11.77 -19.33
C PRO A 744 25.54 12.15 -20.04
N ARG A 745 25.51 12.57 -21.32
CA ARG A 745 26.70 12.96 -22.07
C ARG A 745 27.49 14.09 -21.42
N ARG A 746 26.83 15.09 -20.84
CA ARG A 746 27.53 16.22 -20.19
C ARG A 746 28.38 15.78 -19.01
N VAL A 747 27.89 14.83 -18.21
CA VAL A 747 28.65 14.23 -17.10
C VAL A 747 29.83 13.43 -17.64
N ALA A 748 29.61 12.62 -18.68
CA ALA A 748 30.65 11.81 -19.29
C ALA A 748 31.78 12.67 -19.89
N ASP A 749 31.44 13.76 -20.57
CA ASP A 749 32.39 14.70 -21.17
C ASP A 749 33.20 15.45 -20.10
N LEU A 750 32.57 15.83 -18.97
CA LEU A 750 33.22 16.53 -17.86
C LEU A 750 34.21 15.64 -17.09
N VAL A 751 33.90 14.35 -16.96
CA VAL A 751 34.67 13.41 -16.14
C VAL A 751 35.67 12.60 -16.97
N GLY A 752 35.53 12.60 -18.30
CA GLY A 752 36.42 11.90 -19.23
C GLY A 752 37.90 12.30 -19.12
N MET A 753 38.78 11.45 -19.65
CA MET A 753 40.23 11.75 -19.70
C MET A 753 40.55 12.96 -20.57
N GLU A 754 39.77 13.16 -21.63
CA GLU A 754 39.87 14.28 -22.57
C GLU A 754 39.22 15.58 -22.07
N ALA A 755 38.62 15.56 -20.87
CA ALA A 755 37.96 16.74 -20.30
C ALA A 755 38.92 17.94 -20.28
N ASP A 756 38.41 19.09 -20.74
CA ASP A 756 39.22 20.29 -20.90
C ASP A 756 39.68 20.83 -19.54
N ARG A 757 40.92 20.52 -19.17
CA ARG A 757 41.57 21.04 -17.95
C ARG A 757 41.71 22.57 -17.98
N GLN A 758 41.59 23.22 -19.14
CA GLN A 758 41.60 24.68 -19.27
C GLN A 758 40.28 25.31 -18.84
N ALA A 759 39.18 24.54 -18.80
CA ALA A 759 37.90 25.01 -18.31
C ALA A 759 37.81 25.08 -16.78
N VAL A 760 38.78 24.52 -16.05
CA VAL A 760 38.86 24.61 -14.58
C VAL A 760 39.27 26.01 -14.17
N VAL A 761 38.44 26.65 -13.33
CA VAL A 761 38.70 28.00 -12.86
C VAL A 761 39.33 27.95 -11.48
N GLN A 762 40.50 28.57 -11.32
CA GLN A 762 41.18 28.68 -10.04
C GLN A 762 40.47 29.72 -9.16
N LEU A 763 39.97 29.31 -7.99
CA LEU A 763 39.29 30.18 -7.02
C LEU A 763 40.29 30.96 -6.18
N SER A 764 41.22 31.65 -6.84
CA SER A 764 42.24 32.45 -6.18
C SER A 764 42.04 33.92 -6.49
N SER A 765 42.20 34.78 -5.48
CA SER A 765 42.31 36.22 -5.73
C SER A 765 43.57 36.52 -6.56
N PRO A 766 43.64 37.65 -7.27
CA PRO A 766 44.84 38.05 -8.02
C PRO A 766 46.12 38.04 -7.17
N GLU A 767 46.02 38.47 -5.91
CA GLU A 767 47.13 38.49 -4.95
C GLU A 767 47.56 37.06 -4.59
N GLN A 768 46.59 36.19 -4.28
CA GLN A 768 46.81 34.79 -3.93
C GLN A 768 47.44 34.01 -5.09
N GLY A 769 47.06 34.30 -6.35
CA GLY A 769 47.61 33.64 -7.53
C GLY A 769 49.14 33.75 -7.63
N THR A 770 49.75 34.81 -7.09
CA THR A 770 51.21 34.96 -7.06
C THR A 770 51.91 34.00 -6.09
N LEU A 771 51.19 33.53 -5.07
CA LEU A 771 51.68 32.67 -4.00
C LEU A 771 51.58 31.17 -4.33
N LEU A 772 50.85 30.81 -5.39
CA LEU A 772 50.67 29.43 -5.83
C LEU A 772 51.92 28.88 -6.52
N SER A 773 52.14 27.57 -6.37
CA SER A 773 53.17 26.83 -7.10
C SER A 773 52.93 26.91 -8.61
N ARG A 774 54.01 27.10 -9.38
CA ARG A 774 53.97 27.13 -10.85
C ARG A 774 54.18 25.75 -11.48
N ASP A 775 54.53 24.75 -10.68
CA ASP A 775 54.73 23.39 -11.18
C ASP A 775 53.38 22.72 -11.46
N PRO A 776 53.05 22.40 -12.72
CA PRO A 776 51.81 21.72 -13.05
C PRO A 776 51.74 20.28 -12.52
N ALA A 777 52.89 19.63 -12.28
CA ALA A 777 52.94 18.26 -11.75
C ALA A 777 52.69 18.19 -10.24
N ALA A 778 52.84 19.31 -9.53
CA ALA A 778 52.57 19.42 -8.10
C ALA A 778 51.07 19.52 -7.78
N ALA A 779 50.21 19.74 -8.78
CA ALA A 779 48.77 19.86 -8.58
C ALA A 779 48.10 18.48 -8.52
N VAL A 780 47.26 18.26 -7.50
CA VAL A 780 46.45 17.05 -7.37
C VAL A 780 45.12 17.26 -8.07
N TRP A 781 44.72 16.32 -8.92
CA TRP A 781 43.47 16.36 -9.67
C TRP A 781 42.51 15.30 -9.15
N ILE A 782 41.29 15.70 -8.82
CA ILE A 782 40.23 14.83 -8.33
C ILE A 782 39.06 14.92 -9.30
N ARG A 783 38.77 13.80 -9.97
CA ARG A 783 37.57 13.62 -10.80
C ARG A 783 36.53 12.91 -9.98
N PHE A 784 35.30 13.42 -10.00
CA PHE A 784 34.22 12.77 -9.29
C PHE A 784 32.90 12.87 -10.05
N ALA A 785 32.06 11.86 -9.87
CA ALA A 785 30.73 11.76 -10.47
C ALA A 785 29.82 10.90 -9.59
N PRO A 786 28.49 11.06 -9.67
CA PRO A 786 27.57 10.23 -8.94
C PRO A 786 27.67 8.75 -9.31
N GLU A 787 27.69 7.87 -8.31
CA GLU A 787 27.69 6.42 -8.54
C GLU A 787 26.44 5.96 -9.31
N ALA A 788 25.30 6.63 -9.07
CA ALA A 788 24.03 6.33 -9.73
C ALA A 788 24.05 6.45 -11.27
N VAL A 789 24.94 7.27 -11.84
CA VAL A 789 25.05 7.45 -13.31
C VAL A 789 26.23 6.70 -13.91
N ARG A 790 26.93 5.88 -13.11
CA ARG A 790 28.14 5.17 -13.54
C ARG A 790 27.92 4.35 -14.80
N ASP A 791 26.87 3.54 -14.84
CA ASP A 791 26.58 2.68 -15.99
C ASP A 791 26.29 3.50 -17.25
N GLU A 792 25.60 4.64 -17.14
CA GLU A 792 25.28 5.54 -18.25
C GLU A 792 26.53 6.26 -18.77
N VAL A 793 27.38 6.74 -17.86
CA VAL A 793 28.64 7.40 -18.18
C VAL A 793 29.61 6.43 -18.84
N GLU A 794 29.79 5.24 -18.26
CA GLU A 794 30.66 4.21 -18.85
C GLU A 794 30.16 3.75 -20.22
N LYS A 795 28.84 3.58 -20.39
CA LYS A 795 28.23 3.27 -21.69
C LYS A 795 28.46 4.40 -22.70
N THR A 796 28.37 5.65 -22.25
CA THR A 796 28.62 6.82 -23.10
C THR A 796 30.07 6.83 -23.57
N TRP A 797 31.05 6.68 -22.67
CA TRP A 797 32.48 6.59 -23.04
C TRP A 797 32.74 5.49 -24.06
N ARG A 798 32.16 4.29 -23.87
CA ARG A 798 32.29 3.19 -24.84
C ARG A 798 31.70 3.54 -26.21
N THR A 799 30.63 4.34 -26.25
CA THR A 799 29.93 4.70 -27.48
C THR A 799 30.63 5.84 -28.23
N THR A 800 31.17 6.84 -27.52
CA THR A 800 31.91 7.97 -28.10
C THR A 800 33.39 7.66 -28.35
N GLY A 801 33.91 6.58 -27.77
CA GLY A 801 35.32 6.20 -27.89
C GLY A 801 36.26 6.95 -26.95
N CYS A 802 35.72 7.61 -25.91
CA CYS A 802 36.51 8.27 -24.87
C CYS A 802 37.17 7.24 -23.94
N VAL A 803 38.38 7.53 -23.47
CA VAL A 803 39.10 6.64 -22.57
C VAL A 803 38.62 6.87 -21.13
N PRO A 804 38.14 5.84 -20.42
CA PRO A 804 37.75 5.98 -19.02
C PRO A 804 38.99 6.32 -18.16
N PRO A 805 38.91 7.32 -17.28
CA PRO A 805 39.97 7.63 -16.33
C PRO A 805 40.17 6.51 -15.30
N GLU A 806 41.43 6.22 -14.94
CA GLU A 806 41.76 5.15 -13.98
C GLU A 806 41.29 5.44 -12.53
N GLN A 807 41.01 6.70 -12.18
CA GLN A 807 40.74 7.14 -10.81
C GLN A 807 39.58 8.14 -10.69
N THR A 808 38.42 7.86 -11.29
CA THR A 808 37.19 8.60 -10.97
C THR A 808 36.66 8.17 -9.60
N LEU A 809 36.42 9.14 -8.73
CA LEU A 809 35.69 8.96 -7.48
C LEU A 809 34.19 8.88 -7.78
N TRP A 810 33.58 7.73 -7.51
CA TRP A 810 32.13 7.58 -7.57
C TRP A 810 31.55 7.99 -6.23
N THR A 811 30.67 9.00 -6.22
CA THR A 811 30.12 9.58 -4.99
C THR A 811 28.73 9.04 -4.71
N SER A 812 28.41 8.93 -3.42
CA SER A 812 27.07 8.62 -2.90
C SER A 812 26.02 9.70 -3.23
N SER A 813 26.45 10.96 -3.41
CA SER A 813 25.58 12.05 -3.83
C SER A 813 25.24 11.97 -5.32
N GLY A 814 23.98 12.23 -5.65
CA GLY A 814 23.43 12.26 -7.00
C GLY A 814 23.54 13.59 -7.74
N ARG A 815 23.93 14.68 -7.07
CA ARG A 815 23.72 16.06 -7.57
C ARG A 815 24.91 16.65 -8.32
N TYR A 816 26.13 16.27 -7.95
CA TYR A 816 27.33 16.96 -8.41
C TYR A 816 28.27 16.02 -9.16
N ALA A 817 28.75 16.49 -10.31
CA ALA A 817 29.89 15.90 -11.01
C ALA A 817 30.92 16.99 -11.30
N GLY A 818 32.20 16.64 -11.33
CA GLY A 818 33.20 17.63 -11.70
C GLY A 818 34.65 17.25 -11.49
N LEU A 819 35.46 18.30 -11.60
CA LEU A 819 36.91 18.26 -11.54
C LEU A 819 37.40 19.29 -10.53
N VAL A 820 38.10 18.82 -9.50
CA VAL A 820 38.81 19.67 -8.53
C VAL A 820 40.31 19.58 -8.79
N ARG A 821 40.96 20.72 -8.88
CA ARG A 821 42.41 20.87 -8.90
C ARG A 821 42.85 21.48 -7.58
N LEU A 822 43.71 20.79 -6.85
CA LEU A 822 44.34 21.31 -5.63
C LEU A 822 45.74 21.82 -5.99
N THR A 823 45.92 23.13 -6.02
CA THR A 823 47.21 23.76 -6.32
C THR A 823 47.92 24.15 -5.03
N PRO A 824 49.09 23.56 -4.70
CA PRO A 824 49.80 23.88 -3.48
C PRO A 824 50.36 25.31 -3.49
N LEU A 825 50.55 25.87 -2.30
CA LEU A 825 51.28 27.14 -2.12
C LEU A 825 52.78 26.94 -2.31
N ARG A 826 53.51 28.02 -2.62
CA ARG A 826 54.97 28.00 -2.66
C ARG A 826 55.56 27.84 -1.25
N MET A 827 56.74 27.25 -1.19
CA MET A 827 57.51 27.12 0.05
C MET A 827 57.69 28.51 0.71
N GLY A 828 57.41 28.59 2.01
CA GLY A 828 57.57 29.80 2.82
C GLY A 828 56.38 30.78 2.80
N VAL A 829 55.29 30.45 2.10
CA VAL A 829 54.04 31.25 2.11
C VAL A 829 53.21 30.95 3.36
N VAL A 830 53.24 29.72 3.86
CA VAL A 830 52.52 29.34 5.08
C VAL A 830 53.46 29.49 6.27
N ASP A 831 53.08 30.31 7.25
CA ASP A 831 53.75 30.41 8.53
C ASP A 831 52.93 29.69 9.60
N THR A 832 53.58 29.07 10.58
CA THR A 832 52.91 28.36 11.66
C THR A 832 53.22 29.01 13.00
N VAL A 833 52.20 29.62 13.60
CA VAL A 833 52.35 30.37 14.86
C VAL A 833 51.82 29.55 16.03
N ARG A 834 52.58 29.52 17.13
CA ARG A 834 52.10 29.15 18.46
C ARG A 834 51.76 30.44 19.18
N SER A 835 50.55 30.58 19.70
CA SER A 835 50.23 31.77 20.51
C SER A 835 51.16 31.83 21.71
N ARG A 836 51.81 32.99 21.86
CA ARG A 836 52.29 33.46 23.15
C ARG A 836 51.07 34.13 23.76
N GLN A 837 50.67 33.71 24.97
CA GLN A 837 49.66 34.42 25.74
C GLN A 837 49.99 35.92 25.72
N ASN A 838 49.12 36.72 25.10
CA ASN A 838 49.11 38.15 25.28
C ASN A 838 48.76 38.38 26.76
N SER A 839 49.78 38.52 27.62
CA SER A 839 49.60 39.34 28.82
C SER A 839 49.12 40.70 28.32
N PRO A 840 48.02 41.24 28.86
CA PRO A 840 47.58 42.58 28.49
C PRO A 840 48.73 43.53 28.80
N ALA A 841 49.14 44.28 27.76
CA ALA A 841 50.08 45.36 27.90
C ALA A 841 49.49 46.38 28.87
N ASP A 842 50.11 46.49 30.05
CA ASP A 842 49.88 47.57 30.98
C ASP A 842 50.45 48.84 30.33
N GLY A 843 49.55 49.56 29.66
CA GLY A 843 49.85 50.77 28.90
C GLY A 843 48.75 51.79 29.13
N LEU A 844 48.80 52.46 30.29
CA LEU A 844 48.12 53.73 30.48
C LEU A 844 49.10 54.81 30.95
N HIS A 845 48.86 55.99 30.36
CA HIS A 845 49.73 57.11 30.07
C HIS A 845 50.17 57.98 31.29
N PRO A 846 51.11 58.93 31.08
CA PRO A 846 51.82 59.72 32.07
C PRO A 846 51.13 61.06 32.41
N TYR A 847 51.33 61.55 33.64
CA TYR A 847 51.72 62.92 34.05
C TYR A 847 51.33 63.17 35.53
N ASP A 848 52.26 63.82 36.23
CA ASP A 848 52.13 64.64 37.45
C ASP A 848 51.72 64.02 38.80
N SER A 849 52.70 63.83 39.68
CA SER A 849 52.94 64.81 40.77
C SER A 849 54.19 64.44 41.60
N GLU A 850 55.10 65.41 41.69
CA GLU A 850 56.13 65.48 42.72
C GLU A 850 55.47 65.59 44.11
N ASP A 851 55.90 64.79 45.08
CA ASP A 851 56.60 65.30 46.28
C ASP A 851 56.66 64.27 47.44
N ALA A 852 57.90 64.00 47.83
CA ALA A 852 58.42 64.11 49.20
C ALA A 852 58.14 63.03 50.27
N TYR A 853 59.27 62.56 50.83
CA TYR A 853 59.49 61.82 52.10
C TYR A 853 58.90 60.40 52.16
N GLY A 854 59.62 59.33 52.48
CA GLY A 854 60.89 59.17 53.16
C GLY A 854 60.77 57.93 54.07
N ARG A 855 61.88 57.20 54.22
CA ARG A 855 62.27 56.43 55.42
C ARG A 855 61.92 54.93 55.51
N GLU A 856 63.01 54.16 55.56
CA GLU A 856 63.33 52.94 56.35
C GLU A 856 62.44 51.70 56.18
N ASN A 857 62.97 50.61 55.60
CA ASN A 857 63.70 49.53 56.29
C ASN A 857 62.91 48.89 57.44
N ALA A 858 62.58 47.61 57.30
CA ALA A 858 62.89 46.54 58.27
C ALA A 858 62.08 45.25 58.06
N TYR A 859 62.81 44.14 57.84
CA TYR A 859 62.63 42.80 58.42
C TYR A 859 61.25 42.14 58.32
N ASP A 860 61.12 41.01 57.63
CA ASP A 860 61.42 39.63 58.09
C ASP A 860 60.09 38.88 57.81
N ARG A 861 59.97 37.60 57.47
CA ARG A 861 60.84 36.44 57.49
C ARG A 861 59.90 35.24 57.22
N GLU A 862 60.38 34.26 56.45
CA GLU A 862 60.01 32.83 56.46
C GLU A 862 58.53 32.48 56.19
N ASP A 863 58.14 31.33 55.65
CA ASP A 863 58.79 30.16 55.08
C ASP A 863 57.65 29.35 54.44
N GLY A 864 58.02 28.40 53.58
CA GLY A 864 57.34 27.10 53.61
C GLY A 864 56.46 26.76 52.42
N ASP A 865 57.09 26.09 51.45
CA ASP A 865 56.72 24.76 50.94
C ASP A 865 55.28 24.58 50.41
N SER A 866 55.12 24.47 49.08
CA SER A 866 55.21 23.21 48.33
C SER A 866 54.24 22.12 48.81
N TRP A 867 53.20 21.90 48.02
CA TRP A 867 52.87 20.61 47.39
C TRP A 867 52.09 20.87 46.10
#